data_AF-A0AAJ2DA65-F1
#
_entry.id   AF-A0AAJ2DA65-F1
#
_cell.length_a   1.000
_cell.length_b   1.000
_cell.length_c   1.000
_cell.angle_alpha   90.00
_cell.angle_beta   90.00
_cell.angle_gamma   90.00
#
_symmetry.space_group_name_H-M   'P 1'
#
loop_
_entity.id
_entity.type
_entity.pdbx_description
1 polymer ?
#
loop_
_entity_poly.entity_id
_entity_poly.type
_entity_poly.pdbx_seq_one_letter_code
_entity_poly.pdbx_strand_id
1 'polypeptide(L)'
;MSKYKAILTTAGAAKIAAASAGGKPLKIDQMAVGDGNGKLPTPNPTQTKLINERHRAALNSLTIDKAAPDRLIAELVIPANVGGFWLREMGLYDADGMLIAVSNMAESYKPKLEEGSGRTQTLRMVVIVSHTEAITLIVSGDMVMATRDFVAAAINDHAKSRNHPDATTAAKGFVQLSSVTNSTSEAQAATPKAVKAVNDAAVKLAQNLADLPDKAKARASLGLKSAALCEVGTKVGQLLAADEAFGLGAGPKHRSDAYITSAEFFRTTNDSANKPSTYSAGIVSLPIDGNPITGYLAVDSNKKVYAGVSNRTNQTVGWCQLYSTENKPTAADVGALTDAQALQKYALRSIKVNGKPISADVNLQAGDVNAWNKTEADARYLMLSGGTVKNLTVKTGSTGTENTALLIDGVEHTPLVLKRSSATANLSIGFQLGGSAPLYRLGINDKNNLSWGTDANQASNATIYHTKNKPTAADVGALTDAQAVQKYALRSIKVNGKPLSADVNLQAGDVNAWNKTEADNRYLLKTGGIVTGKTRFAAGVNFGNENTSVEGGSDAAGYTSNNLMLKSWYGIGFFNTCTTSGLEGVTGYINTRSGDLQMKGRVLADTQVIEAGKRVYSPNNKPTAADVGALTDAQAAQKYALRSIKVNGKPLSGDVNLVAGDINAYTKTESDGRYVKQSGDNINWLTVKGAGTFQGLDYINKSGINTYSNAEGSHRQVNALRLKGEGNLVAELYHHELVGKYHNLGIHVGNGNDHGWYELRGNGELKVNGTWPTLHLGETVHHPDGNISGTAWGGYLSNFITNGLNGRVDWNAFNSRSHVAGTRQAWWYKDELTGFIFQGGVVNRGEGYLTWVGFPRGYTQDCFGVQLTLAGHWGDSNMNMEAQSLSAGGFNAALGDNERVVFWWAVGV
;
A
#
# COMPACT_ATOMS: atom_id res chain seq x y z
N MET A 1 -37.87 69.80 -49.28
CA MET A 1 -38.68 68.92 -48.35
C MET A 1 -38.08 67.50 -48.32
N SER A 2 -37.41 67.29 -47.14
CA SER A 2 -36.76 65.96 -46.98
C SER A 2 -37.78 64.82 -47.16
N LYS A 3 -37.69 64.04 -48.24
CA LYS A 3 -38.51 62.87 -48.64
C LYS A 3 -38.91 62.04 -47.42
N TYR A 4 -38.24 61.98 -46.23
CA TYR A 4 -38.63 61.26 -45.01
C TYR A 4 -38.50 62.20 -43.79
N LYS A 5 -39.58 62.21 -43.05
CA LYS A 5 -39.53 63.16 -41.91
C LYS A 5 -40.36 62.60 -40.75
N ALA A 6 -39.91 62.97 -39.58
CA ALA A 6 -40.67 62.64 -38.35
C ALA A 6 -41.20 63.92 -37.70
N ILE A 7 -42.53 63.88 -37.41
CA ILE A 7 -43.11 65.12 -36.82
C ILE A 7 -43.85 64.73 -35.53
N LEU A 8 -44.07 65.78 -34.66
CA LEU A 8 -44.92 65.54 -33.47
C LEU A 8 -46.40 65.71 -33.83
N THR A 9 -47.23 64.82 -33.29
CA THR A 9 -48.68 65.06 -33.47
C THR A 9 -49.17 66.18 -32.53
N THR A 10 -50.35 66.74 -32.86
CA THR A 10 -50.89 67.85 -32.03
C THR A 10 -51.04 67.37 -30.57
N ALA A 11 -51.42 66.10 -30.43
CA ALA A 11 -51.57 65.53 -29.07
C ALA A 11 -50.21 65.36 -28.39
N GLY A 12 -49.19 64.91 -29.15
CA GLY A 12 -47.81 64.74 -28.60
C GLY A 12 -47.20 66.07 -28.17
N ALA A 13 -47.35 67.06 -29.01
CA ALA A 13 -46.81 68.41 -28.65
C ALA A 13 -47.49 68.95 -27.40
N ALA A 14 -48.81 68.71 -27.20
CA ALA A 14 -49.54 69.20 -26.01
C ALA A 14 -49.07 68.46 -24.75
N LYS A 15 -48.78 67.16 -24.84
CA LYS A 15 -48.36 66.38 -23.65
C LYS A 15 -46.91 66.72 -23.27
N ILE A 16 -46.12 66.95 -24.26
CA ILE A 16 -44.72 67.33 -23.94
C ILE A 16 -44.70 68.73 -23.34
N ALA A 17 -45.55 69.60 -23.81
CA ALA A 17 -45.65 70.96 -23.22
C ALA A 17 -46.18 70.89 -21.78
N ALA A 18 -47.16 69.96 -21.51
CA ALA A 18 -47.69 69.79 -20.13
C ALA A 18 -46.62 69.19 -19.22
N ALA A 19 -45.83 68.25 -19.73
CA ALA A 19 -44.76 67.62 -18.91
C ALA A 19 -43.63 68.60 -18.63
N SER A 20 -43.38 69.59 -19.53
CA SER A 20 -42.30 70.58 -19.30
C SER A 20 -42.76 71.69 -18.36
N ALA A 21 -44.11 71.98 -18.15
CA ALA A 21 -44.64 73.05 -17.28
C ALA A 21 -44.83 72.53 -15.85
N GLY A 22 -44.01 71.42 -15.49
CA GLY A 22 -43.98 70.98 -14.07
C GLY A 22 -44.82 69.70 -13.88
N GLY A 23 -45.35 69.04 -15.01
CA GLY A 23 -46.11 67.77 -14.96
C GLY A 23 -45.17 66.55 -15.03
N LYS A 24 -45.65 65.29 -14.64
CA LYS A 24 -44.89 64.02 -14.75
C LYS A 24 -44.30 63.85 -16.15
N PRO A 25 -42.95 63.56 -16.15
CA PRO A 25 -42.31 63.32 -17.45
C PRO A 25 -43.10 62.31 -18.31
N LEU A 26 -43.24 62.66 -19.61
CA LEU A 26 -44.03 61.84 -20.54
C LEU A 26 -43.27 60.55 -20.88
N LYS A 27 -43.94 59.48 -20.55
CA LYS A 27 -43.32 58.16 -20.85
C LYS A 27 -43.77 57.67 -22.24
N ILE A 28 -42.81 57.59 -23.12
CA ILE A 28 -43.03 56.99 -24.45
C ILE A 28 -42.40 55.58 -24.45
N ASP A 29 -43.28 54.54 -24.58
CA ASP A 29 -42.64 53.22 -24.32
C ASP A 29 -42.98 52.25 -25.45
N GLN A 30 -43.69 52.75 -26.50
CA GLN A 30 -44.00 51.78 -27.57
C GLN A 30 -43.78 52.45 -28.93
N MET A 31 -43.27 51.63 -29.84
CA MET A 31 -43.21 52.10 -31.25
C MET A 31 -43.97 51.12 -32.15
N ALA A 32 -44.81 51.78 -33.04
CA ALA A 32 -45.55 50.94 -34.01
C ALA A 32 -45.06 51.21 -35.43
N VAL A 33 -45.08 50.06 -36.24
CA VAL A 33 -44.74 50.22 -37.67
C VAL A 33 -45.90 49.72 -38.53
N GLY A 34 -45.98 50.35 -39.76
CA GLY A 34 -47.13 49.98 -40.61
C GLY A 34 -46.75 50.05 -42.10
N ASP A 35 -47.75 49.49 -42.93
CA ASP A 35 -47.37 49.42 -44.36
C ASP A 35 -48.09 50.50 -45.15
N GLY A 36 -48.75 51.45 -44.41
CA GLY A 36 -49.28 52.68 -45.07
C GLY A 36 -50.34 52.36 -46.12
N ASN A 37 -51.00 51.00 -46.01
CA ASN A 37 -52.03 50.51 -46.95
C ASN A 37 -51.50 50.44 -48.37
N GLY A 38 -50.15 50.19 -48.48
CA GLY A 38 -49.55 49.88 -49.80
C GLY A 38 -48.93 51.11 -50.47
N LYS A 39 -49.10 52.39 -49.78
CA LYS A 39 -48.50 53.62 -50.35
C LYS A 39 -47.70 54.35 -49.27
N LEU A 40 -46.59 55.03 -49.71
CA LEU A 40 -45.78 55.79 -48.73
C LEU A 40 -46.58 56.97 -48.17
N PRO A 41 -46.86 56.97 -46.86
CA PRO A 41 -47.71 58.01 -46.25
C PRO A 41 -46.92 59.29 -45.97
N THR A 42 -47.77 60.47 -46.04
CA THR A 42 -47.17 61.74 -45.58
C THR A 42 -47.62 62.04 -44.15
N PRO A 43 -46.56 62.08 -43.18
CA PRO A 43 -46.95 62.31 -41.79
C PRO A 43 -47.74 63.62 -41.62
N ASN A 44 -48.85 63.59 -40.80
CA ASN A 44 -49.78 64.73 -40.54
C ASN A 44 -49.92 64.95 -39.03
N PRO A 45 -49.77 66.24 -38.57
CA PRO A 45 -49.78 66.52 -37.13
C PRO A 45 -51.13 66.18 -36.50
N THR A 46 -52.23 66.03 -37.24
CA THR A 46 -53.56 65.77 -36.62
C THR A 46 -53.81 64.26 -36.57
N GLN A 47 -52.77 63.39 -36.85
CA GLN A 47 -52.94 61.92 -36.84
C GLN A 47 -53.05 61.40 -35.41
N THR A 48 -54.08 60.55 -35.30
CA THR A 48 -54.22 59.99 -33.93
C THR A 48 -53.86 58.51 -33.92
N LYS A 49 -53.66 57.93 -35.18
CA LYS A 49 -53.20 56.54 -35.34
C LYS A 49 -52.46 56.41 -36.68
N LEU A 50 -51.65 55.22 -36.82
CA LEU A 50 -51.00 54.97 -38.13
C LEU A 50 -52.04 54.55 -39.18
N ILE A 51 -51.87 54.87 -40.46
CA ILE A 51 -52.82 54.58 -41.56
C ILE A 51 -53.11 53.07 -41.60
N ASN A 52 -52.05 52.23 -41.46
CA ASN A 52 -52.23 50.77 -41.32
C ASN A 52 -51.09 50.18 -40.48
N GLU A 53 -51.47 49.94 -39.27
CA GLU A 53 -50.45 49.46 -38.32
C GLU A 53 -50.29 47.92 -38.45
N ARG A 54 -49.02 47.46 -38.51
CA ARG A 54 -48.80 46.01 -38.66
C ARG A 54 -48.14 45.43 -37.42
N HIS A 55 -47.40 46.29 -36.74
CA HIS A 55 -46.74 45.74 -35.55
C HIS A 55 -46.44 46.87 -34.55
N ARG A 56 -46.73 46.46 -33.31
CA ARG A 56 -46.40 47.41 -32.22
C ARG A 56 -45.65 46.68 -31.11
N ALA A 57 -44.61 47.33 -30.62
CA ALA A 57 -43.85 46.69 -29.53
C ALA A 57 -43.20 47.78 -28.65
N ALA A 58 -42.78 47.21 -27.48
CA ALA A 58 -42.09 48.17 -26.58
C ALA A 58 -40.76 48.64 -27.21
N LEU A 59 -40.39 49.88 -26.84
CA LEU A 59 -39.14 50.43 -27.40
C LEU A 59 -37.94 49.71 -26.76
N ASN A 60 -36.95 49.47 -27.67
CA ASN A 60 -35.69 48.91 -27.10
C ASN A 60 -34.81 49.99 -26.49
N SER A 61 -34.87 51.20 -27.10
CA SER A 61 -34.16 52.32 -26.45
C SER A 61 -34.77 53.66 -26.88
N LEU A 62 -34.80 54.55 -25.89
CA LEU A 62 -35.14 55.96 -26.14
C LEU A 62 -34.10 56.86 -25.45
N THR A 63 -33.27 57.46 -26.30
CA THR A 63 -32.16 58.24 -25.72
C THR A 63 -32.13 59.64 -26.36
N ILE A 64 -31.30 60.49 -25.72
CA ILE A 64 -31.08 61.84 -26.29
C ILE A 64 -29.79 61.79 -27.13
N ASP A 65 -29.92 62.30 -28.30
CA ASP A 65 -28.71 62.37 -29.15
C ASP A 65 -27.64 63.26 -28.51
N LYS A 66 -26.40 62.68 -28.28
CA LYS A 66 -25.32 63.39 -27.55
C LYS A 66 -24.78 64.58 -28.37
N ALA A 67 -24.88 64.54 -29.71
CA ALA A 67 -24.36 65.59 -30.61
C ALA A 67 -25.42 66.68 -30.85
N ALA A 68 -26.80 66.34 -30.52
CA ALA A 68 -27.90 67.33 -30.64
C ALA A 68 -28.97 67.03 -29.58
N PRO A 69 -28.91 67.71 -28.39
CA PRO A 69 -29.72 67.36 -27.21
C PRO A 69 -31.22 67.64 -27.43
N ASP A 70 -31.64 68.33 -28.60
CA ASP A 70 -33.09 68.55 -28.87
C ASP A 70 -33.65 67.39 -29.72
N ARG A 71 -32.90 66.29 -29.90
CA ARG A 71 -33.42 65.16 -30.71
C ARG A 71 -33.50 63.91 -29.83
N LEU A 72 -34.67 63.32 -30.04
CA LEU A 72 -34.85 62.03 -29.36
C LEU A 72 -34.72 60.89 -30.37
N ILE A 73 -33.90 59.87 -29.91
CA ILE A 73 -33.73 58.72 -30.82
C ILE A 73 -34.46 57.51 -30.22
N ALA A 74 -35.51 57.09 -30.99
CA ALA A 74 -36.25 55.91 -30.53
C ALA A 74 -35.90 54.72 -31.41
N GLU A 75 -35.59 53.60 -30.69
CA GLU A 75 -35.18 52.43 -31.48
C GLU A 75 -36.07 51.24 -31.13
N LEU A 76 -36.45 50.58 -32.25
CA LEU A 76 -37.20 49.33 -32.06
C LEU A 76 -36.53 48.21 -32.87
N VAL A 77 -36.29 47.03 -32.12
CA VAL A 77 -35.76 45.86 -32.85
C VAL A 77 -36.91 44.87 -33.07
N ILE A 78 -37.12 44.59 -34.38
CA ILE A 78 -38.14 43.58 -34.70
C ILE A 78 -37.43 42.24 -34.96
N PRO A 79 -37.67 41.22 -34.08
CA PRO A 79 -36.96 39.93 -34.20
C PRO A 79 -37.38 39.17 -35.47
N ALA A 80 -36.58 38.12 -35.81
CA ALA A 80 -36.71 37.40 -37.10
C ALA A 80 -38.06 36.66 -37.19
N ASN A 81 -38.77 36.39 -36.04
CA ASN A 81 -40.02 35.59 -36.05
C ASN A 81 -41.25 36.48 -36.26
N VAL A 82 -41.09 37.78 -36.37
CA VAL A 82 -42.18 38.74 -36.60
C VAL A 82 -41.88 39.49 -37.91
N GLY A 83 -42.77 39.22 -38.97
CA GLY A 83 -42.49 39.86 -40.27
C GLY A 83 -43.51 39.41 -41.31
N GLY A 84 -43.33 39.66 -42.59
CA GLY A 84 -44.32 39.34 -43.65
C GLY A 84 -45.12 40.58 -44.08
N PHE A 85 -44.51 41.84 -43.78
CA PHE A 85 -45.24 43.06 -44.19
C PHE A 85 -44.23 44.15 -44.57
N TRP A 86 -44.68 45.18 -45.40
CA TRP A 86 -43.82 46.32 -45.79
C TRP A 86 -43.76 47.36 -44.66
N LEU A 87 -42.56 47.91 -44.48
CA LEU A 87 -42.40 49.00 -43.48
C LEU A 87 -42.39 50.36 -44.20
N ARG A 88 -43.38 51.17 -43.79
CA ARG A 88 -43.45 52.47 -44.54
C ARG A 88 -43.74 53.61 -43.56
N GLU A 89 -44.28 53.24 -42.38
CA GLU A 89 -44.56 54.31 -41.41
C GLU A 89 -44.23 53.83 -40.01
N MET A 90 -43.81 54.85 -39.15
CA MET A 90 -43.54 54.55 -37.72
C MET A 90 -44.30 55.54 -36.83
N GLY A 91 -44.68 54.97 -35.66
CA GLY A 91 -45.36 55.86 -34.70
C GLY A 91 -44.87 55.58 -33.28
N LEU A 92 -44.66 56.69 -32.55
CA LEU A 92 -44.33 56.55 -31.11
C LEU A 92 -45.57 56.78 -30.24
N TYR A 93 -45.67 55.87 -29.25
CA TYR A 93 -46.89 55.93 -28.43
C TYR A 93 -46.51 56.05 -26.96
N ASP A 94 -47.42 56.80 -26.22
CA ASP A 94 -47.18 56.85 -24.77
C ASP A 94 -47.91 55.70 -24.07
N ALA A 95 -47.76 55.58 -22.72
CA ALA A 95 -48.29 54.45 -21.93
C ALA A 95 -49.82 54.37 -22.05
N ASP A 96 -50.50 55.54 -22.44
CA ASP A 96 -51.98 55.52 -22.52
C ASP A 96 -52.44 55.22 -23.95
N GLY A 97 -51.43 54.86 -24.82
CA GLY A 97 -51.79 54.46 -26.19
C GLY A 97 -52.03 55.66 -27.11
N MET A 98 -51.65 56.86 -26.69
CA MET A 98 -51.82 58.06 -27.54
C MET A 98 -50.59 58.21 -28.46
N LEU A 99 -50.90 58.59 -29.78
CA LEU A 99 -49.80 58.74 -30.76
C LEU A 99 -49.06 60.07 -30.55
N ILE A 100 -47.75 59.89 -30.18
CA ILE A 100 -46.98 61.09 -29.79
C ILE A 100 -46.21 61.63 -30.99
N ALA A 101 -45.70 60.77 -31.80
CA ALA A 101 -44.98 61.21 -33.00
C ALA A 101 -45.19 60.20 -34.13
N VAL A 102 -45.16 60.83 -35.37
CA VAL A 102 -45.37 59.92 -36.53
C VAL A 102 -44.34 60.27 -37.60
N SER A 103 -43.85 59.13 -38.29
CA SER A 103 -42.87 59.39 -39.34
C SER A 103 -43.10 58.42 -40.51
N ASN A 104 -42.65 58.96 -41.70
CA ASN A 104 -42.56 58.01 -42.82
C ASN A 104 -41.12 57.53 -42.98
N MET A 105 -40.88 56.28 -43.68
CA MET A 105 -39.51 55.74 -43.83
C MET A 105 -39.37 55.10 -45.23
N ALA A 106 -38.09 54.94 -45.60
CA ALA A 106 -37.86 54.27 -46.90
C ALA A 106 -38.52 52.88 -46.92
N GLU A 107 -39.15 52.63 -48.09
CA GLU A 107 -39.90 51.36 -48.18
C GLU A 107 -38.95 50.16 -48.07
N SER A 108 -39.22 49.31 -47.05
CA SER A 108 -38.39 48.11 -46.85
C SER A 108 -39.27 46.94 -46.41
N TYR A 109 -38.95 45.74 -47.15
CA TYR A 109 -39.76 44.56 -46.75
C TYR A 109 -39.07 43.81 -45.61
N LYS A 110 -39.91 43.48 -44.50
CA LYS A 110 -39.40 42.68 -43.37
C LYS A 110 -39.95 41.25 -43.44
N PRO A 111 -39.01 40.30 -44.00
CA PRO A 111 -39.51 38.94 -44.19
C PRO A 111 -39.70 38.21 -42.86
N LYS A 112 -40.70 37.28 -42.88
CA LYS A 112 -40.88 36.42 -41.69
C LYS A 112 -40.10 35.11 -41.87
N LEU A 113 -39.52 34.57 -40.77
CA LEU A 113 -38.67 33.38 -40.81
C LEU A 113 -39.29 32.27 -41.67
N GLU A 114 -40.61 32.13 -41.83
CA GLU A 114 -41.28 31.06 -42.60
C GLU A 114 -41.19 31.32 -44.10
N GLU A 115 -40.68 32.46 -44.51
CA GLU A 115 -40.56 32.83 -45.93
C GLU A 115 -39.13 32.56 -46.41
N GLY A 116 -38.20 31.81 -45.41
CA GLY A 116 -36.87 31.29 -45.84
C GLY A 116 -35.78 32.36 -45.72
N SER A 117 -36.07 33.72 -45.24
CA SER A 117 -35.07 34.77 -45.08
C SER A 117 -35.38 35.61 -43.83
N GLY A 118 -35.73 34.93 -42.62
CA GLY A 118 -36.04 35.71 -41.39
C GLY A 118 -34.89 36.64 -41.00
N ARG A 119 -35.15 37.90 -40.98
CA ARG A 119 -34.13 38.93 -40.67
C ARG A 119 -34.56 39.74 -39.44
N THR A 120 -33.60 39.94 -38.51
CA THR A 120 -33.84 40.92 -37.43
C THR A 120 -33.58 42.34 -37.95
N GLN A 121 -34.61 43.20 -37.80
CA GLN A 121 -34.47 44.57 -38.34
C GLN A 121 -34.57 45.58 -37.19
N THR A 122 -33.49 46.49 -37.23
CA THR A 122 -33.53 47.58 -36.23
C THR A 122 -34.03 48.86 -36.89
N LEU A 123 -35.15 49.39 -36.30
CA LEU A 123 -35.70 50.67 -36.81
C LEU A 123 -35.42 51.82 -35.82
N ARG A 124 -35.02 52.90 -36.51
CA ARG A 124 -34.68 54.07 -35.67
C ARG A 124 -35.50 55.29 -36.12
N MET A 125 -36.25 55.95 -35.12
CA MET A 125 -36.95 57.22 -35.41
C MET A 125 -36.32 58.37 -34.61
N VAL A 126 -35.96 59.43 -35.40
CA VAL A 126 -35.40 60.62 -34.70
C VAL A 126 -36.45 61.74 -34.72
N VAL A 127 -36.84 62.14 -33.50
CA VAL A 127 -37.87 63.20 -33.42
C VAL A 127 -37.29 64.40 -32.68
N ILE A 128 -37.68 65.56 -33.15
CA ILE A 128 -37.21 66.79 -32.49
C ILE A 128 -38.29 67.25 -31.49
N VAL A 129 -37.85 67.44 -30.27
CA VAL A 129 -38.82 67.89 -29.25
C VAL A 129 -38.33 69.21 -28.64
N SER A 130 -39.25 70.03 -28.12
CA SER A 130 -38.94 71.37 -27.60
C SER A 130 -38.34 71.30 -26.20
N HIS A 131 -38.46 70.07 -25.35
CA HIS A 131 -37.84 69.90 -24.00
C HIS A 131 -37.61 68.41 -23.75
N THR A 132 -36.39 67.96 -23.93
CA THR A 132 -36.09 66.51 -23.81
C THR A 132 -36.13 66.08 -22.34
N GLU A 133 -36.01 67.10 -21.33
CA GLU A 133 -36.10 66.76 -19.88
C GLU A 133 -37.53 66.36 -19.50
N ALA A 134 -38.48 66.62 -20.36
CA ALA A 134 -39.89 66.35 -20.04
C ALA A 134 -40.26 64.93 -20.47
N ILE A 135 -39.19 64.12 -20.93
CA ILE A 135 -39.50 62.77 -21.44
C ILE A 135 -38.69 61.77 -20.59
N THR A 136 -39.31 60.63 -20.17
CA THR A 136 -38.60 59.54 -19.48
C THR A 136 -37.81 58.70 -20.50
N LEU A 137 -36.42 58.61 -20.27
CA LEU A 137 -35.55 57.86 -21.21
C LEU A 137 -35.59 56.35 -20.88
N ILE A 138 -35.65 55.54 -21.95
CA ILE A 138 -35.70 54.08 -21.76
C ILE A 138 -34.42 53.49 -22.37
N VAL A 139 -33.59 52.80 -21.44
CA VAL A 139 -32.50 51.94 -21.98
C VAL A 139 -32.78 50.49 -21.56
N SER A 140 -33.42 49.69 -22.40
CA SER A 140 -33.68 48.29 -22.02
C SER A 140 -32.42 47.45 -22.22
N GLY A 141 -31.72 46.87 -21.06
CA GLY A 141 -30.63 45.91 -20.75
C GLY A 141 -30.85 44.56 -21.46
N ASP A 142 -31.78 44.45 -22.48
CA ASP A 142 -31.81 43.09 -23.09
C ASP A 142 -31.58 43.22 -24.59
N MET A 143 -30.25 43.27 -24.95
CA MET A 143 -29.41 42.94 -26.13
C MET A 143 -28.98 44.23 -26.83
N VAL A 144 -27.88 44.80 -26.20
CA VAL A 144 -27.20 45.94 -26.87
C VAL A 144 -25.89 45.40 -27.48
N MET A 145 -25.77 45.23 -28.71
CA MET A 145 -24.43 45.21 -29.34
C MET A 145 -23.56 46.37 -28.82
N ALA A 146 -22.67 46.08 -27.71
CA ALA A 146 -21.63 46.99 -27.18
C ALA A 146 -20.52 47.21 -28.22
N THR A 147 -20.34 48.49 -28.60
CA THR A 147 -19.18 48.76 -29.50
C THR A 147 -17.90 48.15 -28.93
N ARG A 148 -17.06 47.61 -29.83
CA ARG A 148 -15.77 47.03 -29.40
C ARG A 148 -15.03 47.98 -28.45
N ASP A 149 -15.23 49.30 -28.60
CA ASP A 149 -14.48 50.27 -27.76
C ASP A 149 -15.04 50.30 -26.33
N PHE A 150 -16.27 50.12 -26.26
CA PHE A 150 -16.85 50.13 -24.91
C PHE A 150 -16.45 48.86 -24.16
N VAL A 151 -16.36 47.76 -24.90
CA VAL A 151 -16.00 46.50 -24.22
C VAL A 151 -14.50 46.52 -23.88
N ALA A 152 -13.71 47.12 -24.73
CA ALA A 152 -12.27 47.22 -24.43
C ALA A 152 -12.00 48.13 -23.22
N ALA A 153 -12.74 49.15 -23.19
CA ALA A 153 -12.54 50.07 -22.03
C ALA A 153 -13.02 49.41 -20.73
N ALA A 154 -14.04 48.67 -20.76
CA ALA A 154 -14.57 48.02 -19.55
C ALA A 154 -13.63 46.89 -19.09
N ILE A 155 -12.99 46.16 -20.05
CA ILE A 155 -12.05 45.09 -19.68
C ILE A 155 -10.76 45.71 -19.12
N ASN A 156 -10.40 46.82 -19.73
CA ASN A 156 -9.21 47.51 -19.19
C ASN A 156 -9.46 48.06 -17.78
N ASP A 157 -10.63 48.59 -17.58
CA ASP A 157 -10.95 49.08 -16.21
C ASP A 157 -11.05 47.90 -15.23
N HIS A 158 -11.56 46.78 -15.68
CA HIS A 158 -11.67 45.61 -14.78
C HIS A 158 -10.27 45.04 -14.50
N ALA A 159 -9.35 45.02 -15.52
CA ALA A 159 -7.99 44.49 -15.32
C ALA A 159 -7.19 45.35 -14.34
N LYS A 160 -7.59 46.62 -14.22
CA LYS A 160 -6.82 47.50 -13.33
C LYS A 160 -7.50 47.60 -11.96
N SER A 161 -8.69 46.95 -11.89
CA SER A 161 -9.39 47.14 -10.60
C SER A 161 -9.03 45.98 -9.66
N ARG A 162 -9.13 46.19 -8.40
CA ARG A 162 -9.00 45.14 -7.35
C ARG A 162 -10.36 44.88 -6.69
N ASN A 163 -11.39 45.17 -7.37
CA ASN A 163 -12.76 45.02 -6.84
C ASN A 163 -13.23 43.56 -6.99
N HIS A 164 -12.40 42.58 -6.44
CA HIS A 164 -12.78 41.15 -6.41
C HIS A 164 -12.96 40.69 -4.96
N PRO A 165 -13.95 39.88 -4.72
CA PRO A 165 -14.08 39.36 -3.35
C PRO A 165 -12.79 38.65 -2.89
N ASP A 166 -12.49 38.77 -1.50
CA ASP A 166 -11.29 38.08 -0.99
C ASP A 166 -11.41 36.56 -1.16
N ALA A 167 -10.22 36.01 -1.32
CA ALA A 167 -10.18 34.54 -1.49
C ALA A 167 -10.50 33.84 -0.16
N THR A 168 -11.41 32.80 -0.21
CA THR A 168 -11.68 31.93 0.96
C THR A 168 -11.17 30.51 0.66
N THR A 169 -11.34 29.70 1.63
CA THR A 169 -10.86 28.30 1.41
C THR A 169 -11.76 27.57 0.42
N ALA A 170 -12.88 28.18 0.08
CA ALA A 170 -13.83 27.46 -0.81
C ALA A 170 -14.02 28.24 -2.11
N ALA A 171 -13.68 29.48 -2.15
CA ALA A 171 -13.97 30.28 -3.36
C ALA A 171 -12.74 31.12 -3.71
N LYS A 172 -12.41 31.11 -5.04
CA LYS A 172 -11.20 31.84 -5.50
C LYS A 172 -11.43 33.36 -5.43
N GLY A 173 -10.36 34.26 -4.87
CA GLY A 173 -10.38 35.74 -4.80
C GLY A 173 -8.96 36.28 -4.61
N PHE A 174 -8.78 37.69 -4.35
CA PHE A 174 -7.45 38.27 -4.11
C PHE A 174 -7.01 38.03 -2.66
N VAL A 175 -5.69 37.67 -2.45
CA VAL A 175 -5.19 37.38 -1.09
C VAL A 175 -3.99 38.29 -0.81
N GLN A 176 -3.91 38.83 0.40
CA GLN A 176 -2.72 39.59 0.83
C GLN A 176 -1.68 38.65 1.45
N LEU A 177 -0.39 38.75 1.00
CA LEU A 177 0.65 37.82 1.48
C LEU A 177 1.41 38.43 2.66
N SER A 178 1.75 37.54 3.63
CA SER A 178 2.54 37.99 4.81
C SER A 178 3.71 37.01 5.03
N SER A 179 4.82 37.64 5.40
CA SER A 179 5.99 36.79 5.69
C SER A 179 6.22 36.69 7.20
N VAL A 180 5.28 37.09 8.00
CA VAL A 180 5.36 36.90 9.46
C VAL A 180 5.15 35.40 9.77
N THR A 181 5.91 34.78 10.66
CA THR A 181 5.93 33.31 10.85
C THR A 181 5.06 32.92 12.04
N ASN A 182 4.39 33.96 12.69
CA ASN A 182 3.47 33.58 13.77
C ASN A 182 2.16 34.37 13.68
N SER A 183 1.76 34.59 12.53
CA SER A 183 0.57 35.45 12.36
C SER A 183 -0.69 34.63 12.65
N THR A 184 -1.71 35.23 13.29
CA THR A 184 -2.99 34.53 13.55
C THR A 184 -4.07 35.04 12.59
N SER A 185 -3.68 35.82 11.62
CA SER A 185 -4.65 36.48 10.74
C SER A 185 -5.19 35.48 9.71
N GLU A 186 -6.53 35.55 9.45
CA GLU A 186 -7.17 34.67 8.44
C GLU A 186 -7.41 35.43 7.14
N ALA A 187 -6.97 36.63 7.20
CA ALA A 187 -7.20 37.49 6.01
C ALA A 187 -5.94 37.52 5.15
N GLN A 188 -4.78 36.87 5.59
CA GLN A 188 -3.52 36.91 4.83
C GLN A 188 -2.99 35.48 4.63
N ALA A 189 -2.28 35.33 3.47
CA ALA A 189 -1.67 34.02 3.22
C ALA A 189 -0.15 34.10 3.47
N ALA A 190 0.38 32.94 3.90
CA ALA A 190 1.83 32.91 4.20
C ALA A 190 2.65 32.89 2.89
N THR A 191 3.85 33.65 2.90
CA THR A 191 4.76 33.63 1.73
C THR A 191 5.72 32.44 1.84
N PRO A 192 6.26 32.01 0.63
CA PRO A 192 7.27 30.95 0.69
C PRO A 192 8.41 31.30 1.68
N LYS A 193 8.75 32.58 1.77
CA LYS A 193 9.75 33.03 2.76
C LYS A 193 9.33 32.70 4.20
N ALA A 194 8.04 33.01 4.59
CA ALA A 194 7.55 32.71 5.95
C ALA A 194 7.53 31.19 6.17
N VAL A 195 7.21 30.39 5.08
CA VAL A 195 7.17 28.92 5.22
C VAL A 195 8.60 28.38 5.31
N LYS A 196 9.44 28.92 4.52
CA LYS A 196 10.85 28.51 4.61
C LYS A 196 11.45 28.86 5.98
N ALA A 197 11.23 30.07 6.49
CA ALA A 197 11.75 30.44 7.82
C ALA A 197 11.22 29.51 8.91
N VAL A 198 9.95 29.09 8.84
CA VAL A 198 9.40 28.14 9.83
C VAL A 198 10.03 26.76 9.61
N ASN A 199 10.19 26.40 8.30
CA ASN A 199 10.79 25.08 8.02
C ASN A 199 12.27 25.05 8.44
N ASP A 200 13.03 26.10 8.10
CA ASP A 200 14.42 26.19 8.59
C ASP A 200 14.48 26.16 10.12
N ALA A 201 13.62 26.96 10.81
CA ALA A 201 13.57 26.85 12.29
C ALA A 201 13.18 25.42 12.72
N ALA A 202 12.37 24.75 11.90
CA ALA A 202 11.96 23.38 12.27
C ALA A 202 13.08 22.38 11.94
N VAL A 203 14.02 22.68 10.84
CA VAL A 203 15.08 21.76 10.39
C VAL A 203 16.38 22.13 11.12
N LYS A 204 16.64 23.40 11.84
CA LYS A 204 17.77 23.68 12.75
C LYS A 204 17.64 22.83 14.02
N LEU A 205 16.93 21.78 14.03
CA LEU A 205 17.06 20.80 15.12
C LEU A 205 18.13 19.76 14.78
N ALA A 206 19.22 20.02 14.08
CA ALA A 206 20.39 19.20 13.69
C ALA A 206 21.15 18.72 14.93
N GLN A 207 20.65 19.08 16.24
CA GLN A 207 21.29 18.38 17.37
C GLN A 207 20.25 17.71 18.26
N ASN A 208 19.34 16.98 17.69
CA ASN A 208 18.27 16.01 17.98
C ASN A 208 17.95 15.94 19.47
N LEU A 209 18.22 17.20 20.32
CA LEU A 209 17.61 17.30 21.66
C LEU A 209 18.11 18.58 22.35
N ALA A 210 19.16 19.28 21.94
CA ALA A 210 19.69 20.47 22.64
C ALA A 210 18.95 21.74 22.20
N ASP A 211 18.16 21.60 21.16
CA ASP A 211 17.55 22.85 20.64
C ASP A 211 16.06 22.91 21.00
N LEU A 212 15.65 21.90 21.84
CA LEU A 212 14.22 21.92 22.21
C LEU A 212 13.97 22.96 23.32
N PRO A 213 13.00 23.89 23.07
CA PRO A 213 12.72 24.99 24.00
C PRO A 213 12.32 24.47 25.39
N ASP A 214 11.77 23.19 25.43
CA ASP A 214 11.39 22.64 26.75
C ASP A 214 11.79 21.15 26.80
N LYS A 215 12.86 21.00 27.26
CA LYS A 215 13.50 19.67 27.24
C LYS A 215 12.81 18.72 28.24
N ALA A 216 12.19 19.28 29.27
CA ALA A 216 11.45 18.47 30.29
C ALA A 216 10.16 17.89 29.70
N LYS A 217 9.45 18.59 28.94
CA LYS A 217 8.23 18.06 28.28
C LYS A 217 8.60 17.03 27.20
N ALA A 218 9.67 17.27 26.47
CA ALA A 218 10.13 16.32 25.44
C ALA A 218 10.54 14.98 26.07
N ARG A 219 11.17 15.03 27.14
CA ARG A 219 11.54 13.79 27.86
C ARG A 219 10.30 13.05 28.38
N ALA A 220 9.29 13.82 28.82
CA ALA A 220 8.04 13.21 29.32
C ALA A 220 7.26 12.55 28.18
N SER A 221 7.31 13.09 27.04
CA SER A 221 6.55 12.57 25.89
C SER A 221 7.22 11.29 25.35
N LEU A 222 8.49 11.16 25.50
CA LEU A 222 9.20 9.95 25.03
C LEU A 222 9.20 8.88 26.12
N GLY A 223 8.69 9.21 27.28
CA GLY A 223 8.52 8.22 28.36
C GLY A 223 9.83 8.00 29.12
N LEU A 224 10.75 8.95 28.95
CA LEU A 224 12.04 8.76 29.64
C LEU A 224 11.95 9.18 31.11
N LYS A 225 12.17 8.37 32.05
CA LYS A 225 12.00 8.59 33.50
C LYS A 225 13.26 9.24 34.09
N SER A 226 13.44 9.46 35.42
CA SER A 226 14.42 10.29 36.14
C SER A 226 15.86 9.84 35.85
N ALA A 227 16.09 8.65 35.22
CA ALA A 227 17.45 8.16 34.90
C ALA A 227 18.03 8.91 33.70
N ALA A 228 17.25 9.42 32.86
CA ALA A 228 17.68 10.15 31.64
C ALA A 228 18.07 11.59 31.97
N LEU A 229 17.92 12.00 33.38
CA LEU A 229 18.26 13.38 33.75
C LEU A 229 19.62 13.42 34.45
N CYS A 230 20.11 12.19 34.70
CA CYS A 230 21.35 12.19 35.51
C CYS A 230 22.57 12.18 34.57
N GLU A 231 23.61 13.04 34.81
CA GLU A 231 24.87 13.04 34.03
C GLU A 231 25.56 11.66 34.12
N VAL A 232 26.16 11.20 32.81
CA VAL A 232 26.94 9.93 32.86
C VAL A 232 28.34 10.24 33.43
N GLY A 233 28.69 9.58 34.60
CA GLY A 233 30.01 9.87 35.20
C GLY A 233 30.15 9.15 36.55
N THR A 234 31.14 9.46 37.43
CA THR A 234 31.53 8.61 38.59
C THR A 234 31.08 9.27 39.89
N LYS A 235 30.32 10.49 39.81
CA LYS A 235 29.94 11.16 41.08
C LYS A 235 28.57 10.63 41.58
N VAL A 236 28.34 10.73 42.85
CA VAL A 236 27.11 10.25 43.51
C VAL A 236 25.89 10.99 42.93
N GLY A 237 24.91 10.15 42.26
CA GLY A 237 23.66 10.75 41.71
C GLY A 237 23.70 10.79 40.18
N GLN A 238 24.90 10.19 39.52
CA GLN A 238 24.99 10.15 38.04
C GLN A 238 24.80 8.70 37.57
N LEU A 239 24.41 8.62 36.25
CA LEU A 239 24.35 7.28 35.61
C LEU A 239 25.75 6.83 35.19
N LEU A 240 26.32 5.66 35.62
CA LEU A 240 27.73 5.22 35.54
C LEU A 240 28.11 4.92 34.08
N ALA A 241 29.21 5.53 33.47
CA ALA A 241 29.67 5.43 32.06
C ALA A 241 30.17 4.01 31.76
N ALA A 242 29.56 3.25 30.77
CA ALA A 242 29.84 1.86 30.33
C ALA A 242 31.35 1.61 30.18
N ASP A 243 32.21 2.63 29.93
CA ASP A 243 33.67 2.40 29.84
C ASP A 243 34.32 2.39 31.23
N GLU A 244 33.45 2.47 32.21
CA GLU A 244 34.05 2.45 33.57
C GLU A 244 33.14 1.68 34.51
N ALA A 245 32.00 1.14 34.05
CA ALA A 245 30.83 0.78 34.90
C ALA A 245 30.74 -0.73 35.05
N PHE A 246 31.99 -1.49 34.80
CA PHE A 246 32.04 -2.88 35.29
C PHE A 246 33.41 -3.48 34.98
N GLY A 247 34.49 -2.46 34.65
CA GLY A 247 35.78 -3.08 34.26
C GLY A 247 35.62 -4.06 33.08
N LEU A 248 34.50 -4.19 32.29
CA LEU A 248 34.47 -5.08 31.11
C LEU A 248 34.64 -4.25 29.83
N GLY A 249 35.95 -3.87 29.55
CA GLY A 249 36.27 -3.32 28.21
C GLY A 249 37.34 -2.22 28.31
N ALA A 250 37.82 -1.73 29.61
CA ALA A 250 38.93 -0.74 29.72
C ALA A 250 40.20 -1.45 30.20
N GLY A 251 40.24 -2.88 30.04
CA GLY A 251 41.47 -3.58 30.48
C GLY A 251 41.68 -3.47 31.99
N PRO A 252 42.38 -4.47 32.73
CA PRO A 252 42.45 -4.52 34.19
C PRO A 252 43.06 -3.23 34.80
N LYS A 253 42.27 -2.49 35.72
CA LYS A 253 42.84 -1.33 36.45
C LYS A 253 43.62 -1.81 37.69
N HIS A 254 44.93 -1.42 37.70
CA HIS A 254 45.78 -1.86 38.84
C HIS A 254 45.38 -1.11 40.12
N ARG A 255 45.33 -1.89 41.21
CA ARG A 255 45.16 -1.27 42.53
C ARG A 255 46.34 -1.65 43.42
N SER A 256 46.71 -0.61 44.09
CA SER A 256 47.92 -0.86 44.92
C SER A 256 47.57 -1.64 46.18
N ASP A 257 46.10 -1.81 46.38
CA ASP A 257 45.63 -2.58 47.55
C ASP A 257 44.34 -3.32 47.19
N ALA A 258 44.38 -4.64 47.59
CA ALA A 258 43.17 -5.40 47.24
C ALA A 258 41.99 -5.04 48.14
N TYR A 259 42.22 -4.45 49.31
CA TYR A 259 41.10 -4.05 50.18
C TYR A 259 40.39 -2.81 49.62
N ILE A 260 39.06 -3.09 49.18
CA ILE A 260 38.25 -1.92 48.76
C ILE A 260 36.80 -2.13 49.24
N THR A 261 36.00 -1.06 49.21
CA THR A 261 34.63 -1.20 49.77
C THR A 261 33.61 -0.92 48.68
N SER A 262 34.22 -0.84 47.40
CA SER A 262 33.26 -0.60 46.30
C SER A 262 33.21 -1.85 45.39
N ALA A 263 32.05 -2.14 44.78
CA ALA A 263 31.97 -3.26 43.82
C ALA A 263 32.68 -2.88 42.51
N GLU A 264 33.69 -3.75 42.22
CA GLU A 264 34.46 -3.41 41.01
C GLU A 264 35.25 -4.64 40.56
N PHE A 265 35.75 -4.63 39.15
CA PHE A 265 36.76 -5.60 38.65
C PHE A 265 38.12 -4.89 38.55
N PHE A 266 39.13 -5.43 39.18
CA PHE A 266 40.44 -4.77 39.09
C PHE A 266 41.55 -5.83 39.20
N ARG A 267 42.84 -5.33 39.00
CA ARG A 267 43.96 -6.29 39.16
C ARG A 267 44.92 -5.81 40.24
N THR A 268 45.58 -6.77 40.91
CA THR A 268 46.69 -6.42 41.81
C THR A 268 47.99 -7.02 41.27
N THR A 269 49.12 -6.40 41.71
CA THR A 269 50.44 -6.97 41.33
C THR A 269 51.12 -7.53 42.59
N ASN A 270 52.37 -8.04 42.43
CA ASN A 270 53.02 -8.69 43.57
C ASN A 270 53.44 -7.67 44.65
N ASP A 271 53.24 -6.35 44.23
CA ASP A 271 53.62 -5.32 45.24
C ASP A 271 52.37 -4.72 45.91
N SER A 272 51.25 -5.27 45.49
CA SER A 272 50.01 -4.67 46.03
C SER A 272 49.75 -5.19 47.44
N ALA A 273 49.20 -4.38 48.34
CA ALA A 273 48.86 -4.79 49.72
C ALA A 273 47.58 -5.64 49.75
N ASN A 274 47.48 -6.68 50.55
CA ASN A 274 46.32 -7.60 50.72
C ASN A 274 46.04 -8.39 49.44
N LYS A 275 47.08 -8.67 48.76
CA LYS A 275 46.96 -9.44 47.50
C LYS A 275 46.70 -10.92 47.80
N PRO A 276 46.02 -11.62 46.94
CA PRO A 276 45.67 -13.02 47.23
C PRO A 276 46.86 -13.96 47.08
N SER A 277 47.86 -13.49 46.25
CA SER A 277 49.06 -14.33 46.10
C SER A 277 50.24 -13.46 45.69
N THR A 278 51.40 -14.17 45.58
CA THR A 278 52.62 -13.42 45.20
C THR A 278 52.61 -13.11 43.70
N TYR A 279 51.61 -13.60 42.93
CA TYR A 279 51.48 -13.28 41.50
C TYR A 279 50.36 -12.25 41.26
N SER A 280 50.41 -11.55 40.04
CA SER A 280 49.32 -10.61 39.74
C SER A 280 47.97 -11.34 39.60
N ALA A 281 46.96 -10.66 40.21
CA ALA A 281 45.66 -11.37 40.16
C ALA A 281 44.54 -10.41 39.76
N GLY A 282 43.69 -11.02 38.86
CA GLY A 282 42.43 -10.30 38.62
C GLY A 282 41.40 -10.55 39.74
N ILE A 283 40.72 -9.46 40.10
CA ILE A 283 39.87 -9.62 41.31
C ILE A 283 38.52 -8.97 41.02
N VAL A 284 37.48 -9.75 41.53
CA VAL A 284 36.14 -9.14 41.58
C VAL A 284 35.76 -8.88 43.05
N SER A 285 35.32 -7.61 43.33
CA SER A 285 34.95 -7.30 44.74
C SER A 285 33.45 -6.99 44.82
N LEU A 286 32.83 -7.61 45.81
CA LEU A 286 31.36 -7.44 45.98
C LEU A 286 31.04 -7.01 47.41
N PRO A 287 30.81 -5.69 47.52
CA PRO A 287 30.52 -5.22 48.89
C PRO A 287 29.25 -5.89 49.45
N ILE A 288 29.31 -6.50 50.52
CA ILE A 288 28.23 -7.34 51.05
C ILE A 288 27.33 -6.51 51.97
N ASP A 289 27.69 -5.43 52.66
CA ASP A 289 26.80 -4.59 53.49
C ASP A 289 27.33 -3.16 53.49
N GLY A 290 26.36 -2.07 53.36
CA GLY A 290 26.64 -0.62 53.38
C GLY A 290 27.78 -0.27 54.34
N ASN A 291 28.60 -1.30 55.03
CA ASN A 291 29.77 -1.10 55.89
C ASN A 291 30.92 -2.03 55.47
N PRO A 292 32.35 -1.79 55.69
CA PRO A 292 33.54 -2.14 54.91
C PRO A 292 33.72 -3.66 54.79
N ILE A 293 32.55 -4.56 54.76
CA ILE A 293 32.82 -5.98 54.48
C ILE A 293 32.53 -6.26 52.99
N THR A 294 33.64 -6.71 52.36
CA THR A 294 33.52 -6.96 50.91
C THR A 294 33.99 -8.39 50.62
N GLY A 295 33.11 -9.15 49.90
CA GLY A 295 33.54 -10.48 49.40
C GLY A 295 34.35 -10.33 48.10
N TYR A 296 35.37 -11.27 48.05
CA TYR A 296 36.26 -11.15 46.88
C TYR A 296 36.36 -12.52 46.20
N LEU A 297 36.51 -12.52 44.80
CA LEU A 297 36.97 -13.69 44.02
C LEU A 297 38.13 -13.29 43.11
N ALA A 298 39.24 -14.12 43.25
CA ALA A 298 40.43 -13.69 42.48
C ALA A 298 41.01 -14.89 41.74
N VAL A 299 41.55 -14.56 40.53
CA VAL A 299 42.34 -15.56 39.80
C VAL A 299 43.73 -14.97 39.50
N ASP A 300 44.74 -15.75 39.95
CA ASP A 300 46.06 -15.12 39.70
C ASP A 300 46.65 -15.65 38.40
N SER A 301 47.78 -15.09 37.94
CA SER A 301 48.34 -15.36 36.59
C SER A 301 48.89 -16.80 36.52
N ASN A 302 48.97 -17.60 37.63
CA ASN A 302 49.37 -19.02 37.60
C ASN A 302 48.15 -19.94 37.68
N LYS A 303 47.01 -19.37 37.37
CA LYS A 303 45.72 -20.05 37.16
C LYS A 303 45.15 -20.59 38.48
N LYS A 304 45.66 -20.01 39.70
CA LYS A 304 45.03 -20.41 40.98
C LYS A 304 43.88 -19.46 41.36
N VAL A 305 42.84 -20.06 41.98
CA VAL A 305 41.64 -19.24 42.28
C VAL A 305 41.54 -19.07 43.80
N TYR A 306 41.15 -17.84 44.16
CA TYR A 306 41.07 -17.55 45.61
C TYR A 306 39.72 -16.90 45.92
N ALA A 307 39.19 -17.32 47.13
CA ALA A 307 38.04 -16.55 47.67
C ALA A 307 38.45 -15.81 48.95
N GLY A 308 38.00 -14.50 48.98
CA GLY A 308 38.47 -13.72 50.15
C GLY A 308 37.34 -12.86 50.71
N VAL A 309 37.56 -12.58 51.98
CA VAL A 309 36.59 -11.64 52.58
C VAL A 309 37.37 -10.64 53.45
N SER A 310 36.94 -9.31 53.33
CA SER A 310 37.69 -8.29 54.10
C SER A 310 37.18 -8.21 55.54
N ASN A 311 38.10 -7.86 56.35
CA ASN A 311 37.76 -7.72 57.78
C ASN A 311 37.52 -6.25 58.14
N ARG A 312 36.59 -6.02 59.11
CA ARG A 312 36.08 -4.69 59.50
C ARG A 312 37.14 -3.92 60.30
N THR A 313 38.02 -4.47 61.05
CA THR A 313 38.78 -3.76 62.10
C THR A 313 40.21 -3.50 61.63
N ASN A 314 40.80 -4.28 60.70
CA ASN A 314 42.23 -4.08 60.39
C ASN A 314 42.44 -3.85 58.90
N GLN A 315 41.25 -3.65 58.22
CA GLN A 315 41.25 -3.39 56.77
C GLN A 315 42.19 -4.34 56.02
N THR A 316 42.09 -5.63 56.39
CA THR A 316 42.85 -6.68 55.68
C THR A 316 41.88 -7.62 54.94
N VAL A 317 42.45 -8.32 53.93
CA VAL A 317 41.61 -9.30 53.22
C VAL A 317 42.18 -10.70 53.52
N GLY A 318 41.27 -11.53 54.12
CA GLY A 318 41.66 -12.95 54.29
C GLY A 318 41.37 -13.77 53.02
N TRP A 319 42.49 -14.48 52.55
CA TRP A 319 42.27 -15.23 51.28
C TRP A 319 42.32 -16.74 51.56
N CYS A 320 41.45 -17.40 50.85
CA CYS A 320 41.53 -18.87 50.88
C CYS A 320 41.65 -19.38 49.43
N GLN A 321 42.78 -20.25 49.30
CA GLN A 321 42.94 -20.76 47.91
C GLN A 321 41.93 -21.90 47.66
N LEU A 322 41.31 -21.97 46.44
CA LEU A 322 40.39 -23.05 46.08
C LEU A 322 41.13 -24.08 45.21
N TYR A 323 40.94 -25.43 45.49
CA TYR A 323 41.69 -26.47 44.75
C TYR A 323 40.82 -27.04 43.62
N SER A 324 41.53 -27.35 42.50
CA SER A 324 40.85 -27.96 41.33
C SER A 324 41.66 -29.16 40.83
N THR A 325 41.13 -29.88 39.80
CA THR A 325 41.83 -31.08 39.29
C THR A 325 43.20 -30.71 38.69
N GLU A 326 43.42 -29.55 38.15
CA GLU A 326 44.71 -29.09 37.58
C GLU A 326 45.59 -28.45 38.64
N ASN A 327 45.04 -28.18 39.90
CA ASN A 327 45.79 -27.61 41.03
C ASN A 327 45.34 -28.30 42.32
N LYS A 328 45.85 -29.59 42.45
CA LYS A 328 45.40 -30.49 43.53
C LYS A 328 46.09 -30.13 44.85
N PRO A 329 45.39 -30.24 45.97
CA PRO A 329 46.09 -29.99 47.23
C PRO A 329 47.32 -30.89 47.40
N THR A 330 48.43 -30.46 47.90
CA THR A 330 49.60 -31.31 48.25
C THR A 330 49.32 -32.10 49.53
N ALA A 331 49.98 -33.17 49.73
CA ALA A 331 49.83 -34.06 50.90
C ALA A 331 49.94 -33.28 52.22
N ALA A 332 50.61 -32.15 52.20
CA ALA A 332 50.67 -31.26 53.39
C ALA A 332 49.40 -30.40 53.49
N ASP A 333 48.75 -30.05 52.40
CA ASP A 333 47.55 -29.19 52.34
C ASP A 333 46.30 -29.95 52.82
N VAL A 334 46.33 -31.26 52.91
CA VAL A 334 45.12 -31.99 53.37
C VAL A 334 45.49 -32.84 54.58
N GLY A 335 46.75 -32.60 55.09
CA GLY A 335 47.18 -33.34 56.29
C GLY A 335 47.47 -34.82 55.97
N ALA A 336 47.85 -35.21 54.60
CA ALA A 336 48.13 -36.60 54.16
C ALA A 336 49.65 -36.83 54.08
N LEU A 337 50.20 -38.14 54.47
CA LEU A 337 51.63 -38.52 54.47
C LEU A 337 52.13 -38.74 53.04
N THR A 338 53.29 -38.29 52.49
CA THR A 338 53.88 -38.58 51.17
C THR A 338 54.28 -40.06 51.07
N ASP A 339 54.31 -40.65 49.80
CA ASP A 339 54.68 -42.04 49.43
C ASP A 339 55.97 -42.47 50.14
N ALA A 340 56.87 -41.60 50.44
CA ALA A 340 58.13 -41.87 51.17
C ALA A 340 57.89 -41.94 52.68
N GLN A 341 56.81 -41.24 53.21
CA GLN A 341 56.40 -41.22 54.64
C GLN A 341 55.42 -42.36 54.92
N ALA A 342 54.70 -43.02 53.93
CA ALA A 342 53.74 -44.14 54.00
C ALA A 342 54.48 -45.47 53.76
N LEU A 343 55.67 -45.63 53.05
CA LEU A 343 56.55 -46.78 52.76
C LEU A 343 57.52 -47.02 53.92
N GLN A 344 57.70 -46.15 54.88
CA GLN A 344 58.50 -46.35 56.11
C GLN A 344 57.58 -46.70 57.29
N LYS A 345 56.17 -46.55 57.09
CA LYS A 345 55.20 -46.73 58.19
C LYS A 345 54.33 -47.96 57.91
N TYR A 346 54.36 -48.89 56.62
CA TYR A 346 53.40 -50.01 56.42
C TYR A 346 53.98 -50.97 55.39
N ALA A 347 55.31 -51.51 55.33
CA ALA A 347 55.79 -52.53 54.38
C ALA A 347 55.47 -53.94 54.90
N LEU A 348 54.33 -54.85 54.19
CA LEU A 348 54.27 -56.32 54.07
C LEU A 348 53.94 -56.69 52.61
N ARG A 349 54.95 -57.56 51.71
CA ARG A 349 55.32 -58.75 50.91
C ARG A 349 54.26 -59.01 49.83
N SER A 350 54.36 -58.55 48.47
CA SER A 350 53.44 -59.07 47.43
C SER A 350 53.82 -60.51 47.04
N ILE A 351 53.07 -61.37 47.53
CA ILE A 351 52.16 -62.51 47.40
C ILE A 351 51.62 -62.60 45.97
N LYS A 352 51.96 -63.53 45.22
CA LYS A 352 51.51 -64.37 44.09
C LYS A 352 50.01 -64.22 43.84
N VAL A 353 49.60 -63.95 42.38
CA VAL A 353 48.19 -64.07 41.95
C VAL A 353 48.04 -65.36 41.12
N ASN A 354 47.34 -66.40 41.68
CA ASN A 354 46.99 -67.71 41.09
C ASN A 354 48.24 -68.48 40.66
N GLY A 355 49.17 -68.46 41.75
CA GLY A 355 50.36 -69.36 41.74
C GLY A 355 51.48 -68.83 40.84
N LYS A 356 51.30 -67.46 40.32
CA LYS A 356 52.49 -67.00 39.55
C LYS A 356 52.96 -65.64 40.10
N PRO A 357 54.31 -65.51 40.50
CA PRO A 357 54.90 -64.29 41.08
C PRO A 357 55.03 -63.17 40.05
N ILE A 358 54.58 -62.01 40.25
CA ILE A 358 54.38 -60.82 39.40
C ILE A 358 55.73 -60.14 39.17
N SER A 359 56.73 -60.93 38.60
CA SER A 359 58.08 -60.39 38.35
C SER A 359 58.33 -60.34 36.84
N ALA A 360 57.09 -60.34 35.90
CA ALA A 360 57.01 -59.87 34.50
C ALA A 360 55.65 -60.28 33.91
N ASP A 361 55.35 -59.71 32.55
CA ASP A 361 53.99 -59.77 31.95
C ASP A 361 53.44 -61.20 32.00
N VAL A 362 52.26 -61.44 32.64
CA VAL A 362 51.56 -62.75 32.59
C VAL A 362 50.20 -62.54 31.91
N ASN A 363 49.93 -63.16 30.56
CA ASN A 363 48.74 -63.41 29.73
C ASN A 363 47.70 -64.27 30.47
N LEU A 364 46.52 -63.69 30.76
CA LEU A 364 45.39 -64.24 31.54
C LEU A 364 44.20 -64.50 30.60
N GLN A 365 43.59 -65.84 30.55
CA GLN A 365 42.29 -66.20 29.93
C GLN A 365 41.11 -65.75 30.80
N ALA A 366 39.82 -65.20 30.24
CA ALA A 366 38.59 -64.67 30.87
C ALA A 366 38.18 -65.53 32.08
N GLY A 367 38.63 -66.67 32.32
CA GLY A 367 38.54 -67.49 33.55
C GLY A 367 39.80 -67.35 34.41
N ASP A 368 40.93 -66.69 34.14
CA ASP A 368 42.17 -66.44 34.91
C ASP A 368 42.16 -65.07 35.57
N VAL A 369 41.01 -64.17 35.31
CA VAL A 369 40.81 -62.78 35.80
C VAL A 369 39.35 -62.61 36.21
N ASN A 370 38.69 -63.84 36.57
CA ASN A 370 37.28 -63.75 37.00
C ASN A 370 36.52 -62.65 36.23
N ALA A 371 36.92 -62.35 34.97
CA ALA A 371 36.03 -61.54 34.12
C ALA A 371 34.71 -62.29 33.87
N TRP A 372 33.54 -61.46 34.36
CA TRP A 372 32.15 -61.98 34.33
C TRP A 372 31.51 -61.73 32.97
N ASN A 373 31.01 -62.60 32.48
CA ASN A 373 30.16 -62.56 31.28
C ASN A 373 28.84 -61.82 31.54
N LYS A 374 28.26 -61.10 30.65
CA LYS A 374 27.12 -60.16 30.63
C LYS A 374 26.14 -60.46 31.78
N THR A 375 26.22 -61.49 32.42
CA THR A 375 25.47 -61.93 33.62
C THR A 375 26.18 -61.48 34.90
N GLU A 376 27.41 -61.29 34.98
CA GLU A 376 28.22 -60.69 36.07
C GLU A 376 28.32 -59.17 35.94
N ALA A 377 27.89 -58.52 34.97
CA ALA A 377 27.83 -57.05 34.74
C ALA A 377 26.44 -56.51 35.07
N ASP A 378 25.38 -57.04 35.45
CA ASP A 378 24.04 -56.59 35.85
C ASP A 378 23.86 -56.74 37.37
N ALA A 379 24.75 -56.76 38.19
CA ALA A 379 24.47 -56.79 39.65
C ALA A 379 25.50 -55.91 40.38
N ARG A 380 26.18 -55.25 39.86
CA ARG A 380 27.11 -54.40 40.65
C ARG A 380 26.76 -52.93 40.46
N TYR A 381 25.53 -52.28 40.09
CA TYR A 381 24.94 -50.98 40.47
C TYR A 381 23.64 -51.22 41.24
N LEU A 382 23.94 -51.11 42.68
CA LEU A 382 23.44 -50.97 44.06
C LEU A 382 22.50 -52.13 44.41
N MET A 383 23.20 -53.30 44.48
CA MET A 383 22.66 -54.67 44.58
C MET A 383 21.35 -54.70 45.38
N LEU A 384 20.21 -54.66 44.61
CA LEU A 384 19.25 -55.76 44.34
C LEU A 384 19.57 -57.00 45.18
N SER A 385 19.34 -56.90 46.55
CA SER A 385 18.78 -58.01 47.36
C SER A 385 19.09 -57.77 48.84
N GLY A 386 18.09 -57.06 49.47
CA GLY A 386 17.44 -57.57 50.70
C GLY A 386 17.82 -56.72 51.92
N GLY A 387 17.56 -55.27 51.91
CA GLY A 387 17.13 -54.61 53.17
C GLY A 387 16.15 -53.47 52.86
N THR A 388 14.89 -53.40 53.36
CA THR A 388 13.76 -52.45 53.43
C THR A 388 14.22 -51.12 54.04
N VAL A 389 14.33 -49.85 53.23
CA VAL A 389 14.27 -48.45 53.69
C VAL A 389 12.82 -48.08 54.03
N LYS A 390 12.42 -47.95 55.21
CA LYS A 390 11.10 -47.78 55.86
C LYS A 390 10.55 -46.36 55.61
N ASN A 391 11.10 -45.22 55.00
CA ASN A 391 10.39 -43.98 54.59
C ASN A 391 11.33 -43.10 53.77
N LEU A 392 10.98 -42.91 52.43
CA LEU A 392 11.63 -41.90 51.58
C LEU A 392 10.64 -40.78 51.24
N THR A 393 10.67 -39.42 51.87
CA THR A 393 9.83 -38.26 51.52
C THR A 393 10.58 -37.35 50.54
N VAL A 394 9.95 -37.23 49.16
CA VAL A 394 10.51 -36.27 48.19
C VAL A 394 9.64 -35.01 48.18
N LYS A 395 9.85 -33.71 48.82
CA LYS A 395 9.19 -32.38 48.85
C LYS A 395 9.62 -31.55 47.63
N THR A 396 8.62 -31.30 46.67
CA THR A 396 9.02 -30.35 45.59
C THR A 396 8.68 -28.91 46.02
N GLY A 397 9.55 -27.92 46.60
CA GLY A 397 9.77 -26.58 47.18
C GLY A 397 9.34 -25.47 46.23
N SER A 398 7.90 -25.08 45.93
CA SER A 398 7.61 -23.63 45.78
C SER A 398 6.12 -23.38 46.05
N THR A 399 5.58 -22.56 47.16
CA THR A 399 4.78 -21.42 46.63
C THR A 399 4.89 -21.35 45.10
N GLY A 400 4.34 -22.56 44.42
CA GLY A 400 3.44 -22.38 43.27
C GLY A 400 4.19 -21.78 42.06
N THR A 401 4.64 -22.50 41.23
CA THR A 401 4.05 -22.54 39.87
C THR A 401 5.04 -23.21 38.91
N GLU A 402 5.10 -24.53 38.84
CA GLU A 402 4.84 -25.28 37.59
C GLU A 402 6.12 -26.02 37.17
N ASN A 403 6.46 -27.15 37.80
CA ASN A 403 6.70 -28.52 37.29
C ASN A 403 7.31 -29.38 38.41
N THR A 404 6.67 -29.69 39.59
CA THR A 404 7.00 -30.58 40.73
C THR A 404 6.60 -32.02 40.38
N ALA A 405 7.34 -32.56 39.38
CA ALA A 405 6.98 -33.98 39.14
C ALA A 405 8.20 -34.87 39.43
N LEU A 406 8.10 -35.74 40.57
CA LEU A 406 9.06 -36.87 40.58
C LEU A 406 9.35 -37.37 39.15
N LEU A 407 10.51 -36.73 38.58
CA LEU A 407 10.81 -37.15 37.19
C LEU A 407 11.55 -38.49 37.20
N ILE A 408 10.92 -39.74 36.78
CA ILE A 408 11.58 -41.05 36.57
C ILE A 408 12.09 -41.13 35.13
N ASP A 409 13.47 -40.60 34.87
CA ASP A 409 14.03 -40.61 33.49
C ASP A 409 14.41 -42.03 33.08
N GLY A 410 13.47 -42.92 32.45
CA GLY A 410 13.84 -44.25 31.92
C GLY A 410 13.29 -44.41 30.49
N VAL A 411 14.07 -44.99 29.48
CA VAL A 411 13.73 -45.27 28.07
C VAL A 411 12.47 -46.14 27.99
N GLU A 412 11.47 -45.99 27.11
CA GLU A 412 10.09 -46.42 26.85
C GLU A 412 9.68 -47.58 27.78
N HIS A 413 8.64 -47.37 28.80
CA HIS A 413 7.84 -48.21 29.72
C HIS A 413 8.48 -48.24 31.11
N THR A 414 9.35 -47.07 31.59
CA THR A 414 9.90 -47.18 32.97
C THR A 414 8.81 -46.86 34.01
N PRO A 415 8.18 -48.09 34.75
CA PRO A 415 7.07 -47.82 35.68
C PRO A 415 7.56 -47.43 37.07
N LEU A 416 6.99 -46.47 37.83
CA LEU A 416 7.15 -46.36 39.30
C LEU A 416 6.53 -47.56 40.00
N VAL A 417 7.51 -48.62 40.64
CA VAL A 417 6.97 -49.88 41.19
C VAL A 417 6.83 -49.74 42.71
N LEU A 418 5.49 -49.83 43.32
CA LEU A 418 5.25 -49.92 44.78
C LEU A 418 4.93 -51.38 45.15
N LYS A 419 5.76 -51.96 46.10
CA LYS A 419 5.58 -53.40 46.46
C LYS A 419 5.01 -53.50 47.89
N ARG A 420 3.83 -54.22 48.02
CA ARG A 420 3.33 -54.41 49.41
C ARG A 420 4.33 -55.19 50.25
N SER A 421 4.54 -54.82 51.57
CA SER A 421 5.52 -55.49 52.46
C SER A 421 5.08 -56.92 52.79
N SER A 422 3.68 -57.39 52.42
CA SER A 422 3.17 -58.78 52.59
C SER A 422 1.90 -58.97 51.76
N ALA A 423 1.56 -60.33 51.51
CA ALA A 423 0.43 -60.68 50.60
C ALA A 423 -0.88 -60.05 51.10
N THR A 424 -0.92 -59.65 52.39
CA THR A 424 -2.23 -59.12 52.86
C THR A 424 -2.12 -57.60 53.09
N ALA A 425 -0.90 -57.05 52.86
CA ALA A 425 -0.77 -55.59 53.17
C ALA A 425 -1.30 -54.77 51.99
N ASN A 426 -2.13 -53.65 52.34
CA ASN A 426 -2.68 -52.74 51.31
C ASN A 426 -1.60 -51.83 50.73
N LEU A 427 -1.46 -51.84 49.38
CA LEU A 427 -0.52 -50.91 48.73
C LEU A 427 -1.29 -49.80 48.00
N SER A 428 -1.03 -48.49 48.47
CA SER A 428 -1.81 -47.44 47.79
C SER A 428 -0.96 -46.17 47.65
N ILE A 429 -1.24 -45.50 46.64
CA ILE A 429 -0.70 -44.13 46.53
C ILE A 429 -1.80 -43.13 46.89
N GLY A 430 -1.56 -42.31 47.97
CA GLY A 430 -2.61 -41.41 48.48
C GLY A 430 -2.50 -40.01 47.86
N PHE A 431 -3.68 -39.51 47.44
CA PHE A 431 -3.76 -38.11 46.94
C PHE A 431 -4.61 -37.26 47.89
N GLN A 432 -4.10 -36.28 48.61
CA GLN A 432 -4.87 -35.42 49.53
C GLN A 432 -4.67 -33.95 49.16
N LEU A 433 -5.70 -33.35 48.87
CA LEU A 433 -5.69 -31.97 48.31
C LEU A 433 -5.39 -30.96 49.40
N GLY A 434 -4.57 -31.45 50.71
CA GLY A 434 -4.06 -30.54 51.76
C GLY A 434 -5.14 -30.22 52.81
N GLY A 435 -4.75 -30.11 54.20
CA GLY A 435 -5.57 -29.77 55.38
C GLY A 435 -6.36 -31.00 55.88
N SER A 436 -7.48 -30.95 56.43
CA SER A 436 -8.32 -32.00 57.06
C SER A 436 -9.14 -32.74 56.00
N ALA A 437 -8.73 -32.63 54.57
CA ALA A 437 -9.53 -33.41 53.58
C ALA A 437 -9.09 -34.88 53.58
N PRO A 438 -10.15 -35.72 53.39
CA PRO A 438 -9.84 -37.16 53.47
C PRO A 438 -8.83 -37.59 52.40
N LEU A 439 -7.67 -38.30 52.85
CA LEU A 439 -6.67 -38.87 51.92
C LEU A 439 -7.30 -39.96 51.05
N TYR A 440 -7.37 -39.53 49.72
CA TYR A 440 -7.90 -40.56 48.77
C TYR A 440 -6.76 -41.45 48.28
N ARG A 441 -7.17 -42.67 48.36
CA ARG A 441 -6.06 -43.61 48.07
C ARG A 441 -6.45 -44.47 46.86
N LEU A 442 -5.51 -44.52 45.82
CA LEU A 442 -5.63 -45.52 44.75
C LEU A 442 -4.65 -46.67 45.03
N GLY A 443 -5.25 -47.76 45.42
CA GLY A 443 -4.31 -48.83 45.81
C GLY A 443 -4.91 -50.21 45.55
N ILE A 444 -4.13 -51.25 45.64
CA ILE A 444 -4.54 -52.65 45.42
C ILE A 444 -4.81 -53.31 46.78
N ASN A 445 -6.00 -53.85 46.91
CA ASN A 445 -6.33 -54.45 48.22
C ASN A 445 -5.72 -55.85 48.35
N ASP A 446 -5.95 -56.55 49.51
CA ASP A 446 -5.32 -57.84 49.82
C ASP A 446 -5.80 -58.95 48.88
N LYS A 447 -6.81 -58.63 47.97
CA LYS A 447 -7.21 -59.64 46.96
C LYS A 447 -6.69 -59.25 45.57
N ASN A 448 -5.66 -58.32 45.48
CA ASN A 448 -5.00 -57.81 44.25
C ASN A 448 -5.98 -57.01 43.38
N ASN A 449 -7.14 -56.55 43.97
CA ASN A 449 -8.00 -55.66 43.16
C ASN A 449 -7.61 -54.19 43.34
N LEU A 450 -7.50 -53.49 42.22
CA LEU A 450 -7.25 -52.02 42.33
C LEU A 450 -8.50 -51.31 42.91
N SER A 451 -8.40 -50.69 44.01
CA SER A 451 -9.52 -50.00 44.70
C SER A 451 -9.20 -48.51 44.89
N TRP A 452 -10.24 -47.63 44.88
CA TRP A 452 -10.05 -46.19 45.10
C TRP A 452 -11.06 -45.69 46.14
N GLY A 453 -10.47 -45.02 47.19
CA GLY A 453 -11.37 -44.41 48.21
C GLY A 453 -10.53 -43.83 49.36
N THR A 454 -11.20 -43.51 50.39
CA THR A 454 -10.49 -42.72 51.43
C THR A 454 -10.12 -43.62 52.62
N ASP A 455 -10.59 -45.05 52.51
CA ASP A 455 -10.32 -45.91 53.69
C ASP A 455 -8.89 -46.49 53.59
N ALA A 456 -8.22 -46.43 54.75
CA ALA A 456 -6.81 -46.93 54.73
C ALA A 456 -6.77 -48.39 54.31
N ASN A 457 -7.92 -49.20 54.68
CA ASN A 457 -8.01 -50.60 54.20
C ASN A 457 -8.66 -50.65 52.80
N GLN A 458 -7.66 -51.05 51.85
CA GLN A 458 -8.17 -50.90 50.47
C GLN A 458 -9.29 -51.89 50.19
N ALA A 459 -9.55 -52.98 50.97
CA ALA A 459 -10.69 -53.90 50.76
C ALA A 459 -12.02 -53.22 51.04
N SER A 460 -11.88 -52.11 51.87
CA SER A 460 -13.16 -51.43 52.19
C SER A 460 -13.47 -50.32 51.18
N ASN A 461 -12.46 -49.94 50.36
CA ASN A 461 -12.68 -48.89 49.34
C ASN A 461 -13.24 -49.50 48.04
N ALA A 462 -13.89 -48.68 47.27
CA ALA A 462 -14.55 -49.18 46.04
C ALA A 462 -13.52 -49.79 45.08
N THR A 463 -13.79 -51.08 44.59
CA THR A 463 -12.87 -51.77 43.65
C THR A 463 -13.04 -51.20 42.23
N ILE A 464 -11.87 -50.79 41.66
CA ILE A 464 -11.92 -50.29 40.26
C ILE A 464 -11.77 -51.50 39.32
N TYR A 465 -12.75 -51.85 38.53
CA TYR A 465 -12.74 -53.03 37.65
C TYR A 465 -12.19 -52.66 36.28
N HIS A 466 -11.29 -53.56 35.61
CA HIS A 466 -10.80 -53.40 34.23
C HIS A 466 -10.92 -54.73 33.47
N THR A 467 -10.63 -54.68 32.24
CA THR A 467 -10.98 -55.81 31.37
C THR A 467 -10.36 -57.13 31.89
N LYS A 468 -9.37 -57.19 32.63
CA LYS A 468 -8.71 -58.41 33.16
C LYS A 468 -9.08 -58.64 34.62
N ASN A 469 -9.82 -57.59 35.38
CA ASN A 469 -10.47 -57.72 36.69
C ASN A 469 -11.91 -57.19 36.63
N LYS A 470 -12.64 -57.92 36.01
CA LYS A 470 -14.02 -57.52 35.66
C LYS A 470 -14.94 -57.66 36.88
N PRO A 471 -15.76 -56.59 37.21
CA PRO A 471 -16.64 -56.72 38.37
C PRO A 471 -17.41 -58.04 38.37
N THR A 472 -17.51 -58.77 39.60
CA THR A 472 -18.42 -59.94 39.72
C THR A 472 -19.88 -59.49 39.69
N ALA A 473 -20.79 -60.20 39.13
CA ALA A 473 -22.24 -59.97 39.07
C ALA A 473 -22.77 -59.38 40.39
N ALA A 474 -22.17 -59.65 41.50
CA ALA A 474 -22.55 -59.03 42.79
C ALA A 474 -21.98 -57.62 42.92
N ASP A 475 -20.91 -57.18 42.26
CA ASP A 475 -20.21 -55.87 42.32
C ASP A 475 -20.83 -54.87 41.33
N VAL A 476 -21.63 -55.00 40.31
CA VAL A 476 -22.24 -54.03 39.35
C VAL A 476 -23.75 -54.13 39.45
N GLY A 477 -24.16 -54.66 40.58
CA GLY A 477 -25.64 -54.77 40.71
C GLY A 477 -26.24 -55.60 39.57
N ALA A 478 -25.40 -56.49 38.88
CA ALA A 478 -25.81 -57.34 37.75
C ALA A 478 -26.09 -58.77 38.26
N LEU A 479 -27.10 -59.35 37.98
CA LEU A 479 -27.54 -60.70 38.42
C LEU A 479 -26.43 -61.74 38.16
N THR A 480 -25.73 -62.62 39.04
CA THR A 480 -24.84 -63.79 38.91
C THR A 480 -25.39 -64.80 37.90
N ASP A 481 -24.72 -65.38 37.09
CA ASP A 481 -25.16 -66.48 36.17
C ASP A 481 -26.29 -67.29 36.81
N ALA A 482 -26.40 -67.55 38.02
CA ALA A 482 -27.55 -68.09 38.79
C ALA A 482 -28.69 -67.06 38.88
N GLN A 483 -28.59 -65.82 38.88
CA GLN A 483 -29.55 -64.68 38.77
C GLN A 483 -29.70 -64.24 37.31
N ALA A 484 -28.83 -64.41 36.31
CA ALA A 484 -28.81 -64.26 34.84
C ALA A 484 -29.22 -65.59 34.18
N VAL A 485 -29.14 -66.78 34.70
CA VAL A 485 -29.73 -68.10 34.37
C VAL A 485 -31.13 -68.21 34.99
N GLN A 486 -31.64 -67.37 35.79
CA GLN A 486 -33.05 -66.90 35.78
C GLN A 486 -33.22 -65.71 34.84
N LYS A 487 -32.08 -65.13 34.44
CA LYS A 487 -32.27 -64.06 33.43
C LYS A 487 -31.68 -64.48 32.08
N TYR A 488 -30.67 -65.80 31.80
CA TYR A 488 -30.21 -66.09 30.43
C TYR A 488 -29.41 -67.39 30.43
N ALA A 489 -29.25 -68.53 31.08
CA ALA A 489 -29.32 -69.91 30.56
C ALA A 489 -29.61 -69.90 29.05
N LEU A 490 -28.22 -69.76 28.29
CA LEU A 490 -27.69 -70.68 27.26
C LEU A 490 -26.28 -70.23 26.88
N ARG A 491 -24.79 -70.65 27.57
CA ARG A 491 -23.89 -71.32 26.59
C ARG A 491 -22.44 -71.18 27.04
N SER A 492 -21.45 -72.15 27.69
CA SER A 492 -20.68 -73.26 27.06
C SER A 492 -20.17 -74.20 28.18
N ILE A 493 -20.83 -75.16 28.57
CA ILE A 493 -20.92 -76.50 29.18
C ILE A 493 -19.54 -77.17 29.17
N LYS A 494 -18.61 -77.06 30.30
CA LYS A 494 -17.69 -78.15 30.70
C LYS A 494 -18.44 -79.24 31.47
N VAL A 495 -18.17 -80.61 31.01
CA VAL A 495 -18.76 -81.77 31.71
C VAL A 495 -17.63 -82.66 32.21
N ASN A 496 -17.38 -82.81 33.70
CA ASN A 496 -16.59 -83.73 34.53
C ASN A 496 -15.09 -83.46 34.38
N GLY A 497 -14.63 -82.21 34.65
CA GLY A 497 -13.19 -81.89 34.78
C GLY A 497 -12.46 -81.97 33.44
N LYS A 498 -13.35 -81.91 32.26
CA LYS A 498 -12.54 -81.54 31.07
C LYS A 498 -13.24 -80.42 30.29
N PRO A 499 -12.82 -79.30 30.07
CA PRO A 499 -13.34 -78.12 29.38
C PRO A 499 -13.68 -78.42 27.92
N LEU A 500 -15.01 -78.27 27.46
CA LEU A 500 -15.39 -78.47 26.05
C LEU A 500 -14.58 -77.56 25.12
N SER A 501 -13.33 -77.60 25.37
CA SER A 501 -12.58 -77.05 24.22
C SER A 501 -12.44 -78.11 23.12
N ALA A 502 -13.47 -79.36 23.40
CA ALA A 502 -13.92 -80.32 22.39
C ALA A 502 -14.63 -81.50 23.07
N ASP A 503 -15.21 -82.51 22.30
CA ASP A 503 -16.21 -83.46 22.81
C ASP A 503 -15.71 -84.14 24.10
N VAL A 504 -16.62 -84.08 25.18
CA VAL A 504 -16.26 -84.81 26.42
C VAL A 504 -17.48 -85.64 26.84
N ASN A 505 -17.50 -87.02 26.94
CA ASN A 505 -18.33 -88.12 27.46
C ASN A 505 -18.22 -88.23 28.99
N LEU A 506 -19.29 -87.87 29.79
CA LEU A 506 -19.25 -88.01 31.27
C LEU A 506 -20.24 -89.08 31.71
N GLN A 507 -19.83 -90.11 32.84
CA GLN A 507 -20.56 -91.20 33.53
C GLN A 507 -21.03 -90.74 34.92
N ALA A 508 -22.20 -91.32 35.44
CA ALA A 508 -23.11 -91.08 36.57
C ALA A 508 -22.34 -91.01 37.90
N GLY A 509 -21.17 -91.27 38.12
CA GLY A 509 -20.29 -91.00 39.29
C GLY A 509 -19.47 -89.72 39.10
N ASP A 510 -19.42 -89.05 37.98
CA ASP A 510 -18.62 -87.84 37.65
C ASP A 510 -19.42 -86.56 37.89
N VAL A 511 -20.61 -86.85 38.51
CA VAL A 511 -21.14 -85.59 39.10
C VAL A 511 -22.06 -85.95 40.25
N ASN A 512 -21.95 -86.93 40.81
CA ASN A 512 -22.68 -87.17 42.07
C ASN A 512 -24.19 -87.27 41.84
N ALA A 513 -24.50 -87.74 40.63
CA ALA A 513 -25.88 -88.15 40.28
C ALA A 513 -26.03 -89.66 40.52
N TRP A 514 -27.04 -89.96 41.53
CA TRP A 514 -27.50 -91.32 41.89
C TRP A 514 -27.73 -92.19 40.65
N ASN A 515 -27.28 -93.22 40.54
CA ASN A 515 -27.32 -94.27 39.50
C ASN A 515 -28.62 -95.09 39.60
N LYS A 516 -29.09 -95.53 38.51
CA LYS A 516 -30.36 -96.16 38.12
C LYS A 516 -30.94 -97.02 39.25
N THR A 517 -30.45 -97.44 40.19
CA THR A 517 -30.84 -98.16 41.42
C THR A 517 -31.16 -97.17 42.54
N GLU A 518 -30.79 -95.89 42.52
CA GLU A 518 -30.97 -94.74 43.45
C GLU A 518 -31.91 -93.69 42.86
N ALA A 519 -32.36 -93.90 41.61
CA ALA A 519 -33.57 -93.17 41.16
C ALA A 519 -34.75 -94.13 41.01
N ASP A 520 -34.66 -95.28 40.83
CA ASP A 520 -35.74 -96.29 40.79
C ASP A 520 -36.23 -96.64 42.21
N ASN A 521 -35.92 -95.96 43.37
CA ASN A 521 -36.34 -96.23 44.77
C ASN A 521 -36.59 -94.93 45.52
N ARG A 522 -36.72 -93.69 44.64
CA ARG A 522 -37.35 -92.48 45.23
C ARG A 522 -38.72 -92.24 44.59
N TYR A 523 -39.55 -93.15 44.10
CA TYR A 523 -40.91 -93.71 43.99
C TYR A 523 -41.81 -93.25 45.14
N LEU A 524 -42.97 -92.45 44.85
CA LEU A 524 -44.36 -92.83 44.51
C LEU A 524 -45.28 -91.62 44.70
N LEU A 525 -46.27 -91.15 43.58
CA LEU A 525 -47.69 -90.76 43.65
C LEU A 525 -48.17 -90.67 45.10
N LYS A 526 -48.36 -89.34 45.65
CA LYS A 526 -49.40 -89.33 46.71
C LYS A 526 -50.40 -88.21 46.45
N THR A 527 -51.04 -87.89 44.87
CA THR A 527 -52.41 -87.46 44.53
C THR A 527 -52.38 -86.03 43.99
N GLY A 528 -52.45 -86.00 42.29
CA GLY A 528 -53.38 -85.87 41.12
C GLY A 528 -52.62 -85.31 39.92
N GLY A 529 -51.54 -86.02 39.14
CA GLY A 529 -50.29 -86.11 38.37
C GLY A 529 -50.53 -85.82 36.88
N ILE A 530 -49.36 -85.36 36.09
CA ILE A 530 -49.05 -85.18 34.65
C ILE A 530 -48.12 -86.32 34.21
N VAL A 531 -48.66 -87.29 33.33
CA VAL A 531 -48.28 -88.53 32.64
C VAL A 531 -47.48 -88.16 31.36
N THR A 532 -46.10 -88.68 31.37
CA THR A 532 -45.28 -88.53 30.13
C THR A 532 -44.95 -89.92 29.59
N GLY A 533 -45.73 -90.26 28.41
CA GLY A 533 -45.70 -90.96 27.11
C GLY A 533 -47.12 -91.11 26.55
N LYS A 534 -47.28 -91.31 25.03
CA LYS A 534 -48.69 -91.42 24.58
C LYS A 534 -49.60 -91.93 25.70
N THR A 535 -50.23 -90.86 26.15
CA THR A 535 -51.39 -91.15 27.02
C THR A 535 -52.68 -91.10 26.18
N ARG A 536 -53.22 -92.18 25.67
CA ARG A 536 -54.59 -92.48 25.19
C ARG A 536 -55.61 -92.32 26.32
N PHE A 537 -56.33 -91.14 26.37
CA PHE A 537 -57.44 -90.86 27.31
C PHE A 537 -58.71 -91.57 26.84
N ALA A 538 -59.12 -92.67 27.47
CA ALA A 538 -60.35 -93.47 27.23
C ALA A 538 -61.59 -92.58 27.19
N ALA A 539 -61.33 -91.02 27.51
CA ALA A 539 -62.53 -90.15 27.55
C ALA A 539 -62.13 -88.69 27.29
N GLY A 540 -60.84 -88.44 26.29
CA GLY A 540 -60.53 -87.04 25.91
C GLY A 540 -60.11 -86.19 27.11
N VAL A 541 -59.18 -85.00 26.93
CA VAL A 541 -58.45 -83.96 27.70
C VAL A 541 -59.19 -82.62 27.52
N ASN A 542 -59.97 -82.14 28.48
CA ASN A 542 -60.61 -80.80 28.56
C ASN A 542 -59.57 -79.71 28.87
N PHE A 543 -59.11 -78.78 27.82
CA PHE A 543 -58.29 -77.54 27.82
C PHE A 543 -59.20 -76.31 27.83
N GLY A 544 -59.81 -75.88 29.11
CA GLY A 544 -60.27 -74.50 29.36
C GLY A 544 -61.56 -74.51 30.19
N ASN A 545 -61.97 -73.11 30.81
CA ASN A 545 -63.10 -72.51 31.58
C ASN A 545 -64.06 -71.78 30.65
N GLU A 546 -65.16 -71.04 31.07
CA GLU A 546 -66.30 -70.42 30.34
C GLU A 546 -65.79 -69.42 29.30
N ASN A 547 -64.31 -69.27 29.07
CA ASN A 547 -63.91 -68.19 28.13
C ASN A 547 -62.70 -68.63 27.32
N THR A 548 -62.25 -70.05 27.28
CA THR A 548 -61.21 -70.49 26.35
C THR A 548 -61.27 -72.02 26.23
N SER A 549 -62.04 -72.51 25.14
CA SER A 549 -62.06 -73.97 24.88
C SER A 549 -61.75 -74.24 23.41
N VAL A 550 -60.97 -75.47 23.16
CA VAL A 550 -60.71 -75.92 21.78
C VAL A 550 -61.86 -76.82 21.32
N GLU A 551 -62.98 -76.15 20.45
CA GLU A 551 -64.18 -76.90 20.00
C GLU A 551 -64.06 -77.19 18.49
N GLY A 552 -64.34 -78.47 17.97
CA GLY A 552 -64.28 -79.05 16.61
C GLY A 552 -65.52 -78.67 15.79
N GLY A 553 -65.44 -77.91 14.53
CA GLY A 553 -66.61 -77.85 13.63
C GLY A 553 -66.26 -78.47 12.26
N SER A 554 -67.40 -79.30 11.50
CA SER A 554 -68.01 -80.07 10.40
C SER A 554 -67.76 -79.40 9.04
N ASP A 555 -67.03 -80.11 8.12
CA ASP A 555 -66.63 -80.33 6.71
C ASP A 555 -67.65 -79.73 5.73
N ALA A 556 -67.34 -78.41 5.06
CA ALA A 556 -67.46 -78.25 3.59
C ALA A 556 -67.62 -76.77 3.26
N ALA A 557 -66.58 -76.00 3.14
CA ALA A 557 -66.07 -74.99 2.19
C ALA A 557 -67.07 -73.84 2.03
N GLY A 558 -67.38 -72.96 3.21
CA GLY A 558 -67.87 -71.56 3.06
C GLY A 558 -67.74 -70.80 4.38
N TYR A 559 -67.35 -69.37 4.47
CA TYR A 559 -67.09 -68.39 5.56
C TYR A 559 -68.16 -68.49 6.64
N THR A 560 -69.22 -69.31 6.67
CA THR A 560 -70.26 -69.35 7.73
C THR A 560 -70.23 -70.72 8.42
N SER A 561 -69.21 -71.63 8.12
CA SER A 561 -69.23 -72.86 8.97
C SER A 561 -67.80 -73.35 9.18
N ASN A 562 -66.96 -72.89 10.21
CA ASN A 562 -65.55 -72.95 10.65
C ASN A 562 -65.13 -74.38 10.98
N ASN A 563 -63.77 -75.03 10.60
CA ASN A 563 -63.11 -76.32 10.92
C ASN A 563 -61.91 -76.12 11.84
N LEU A 564 -62.18 -75.06 13.00
CA LEU A 564 -61.54 -74.83 14.31
C LEU A 564 -61.87 -73.40 14.78
N MET A 565 -62.85 -73.33 15.77
CA MET A 565 -63.18 -71.99 16.33
C MET A 565 -62.35 -71.73 17.59
N LEU A 566 -61.44 -70.75 17.41
CA LEU A 566 -60.57 -70.35 18.56
C LEU A 566 -61.04 -68.99 19.09
N LYS A 567 -61.76 -69.09 20.41
CA LYS A 567 -62.29 -67.82 20.96
C LYS A 567 -61.21 -67.10 21.76
N SER A 568 -60.89 -65.90 21.26
CA SER A 568 -59.87 -65.10 21.98
C SER A 568 -60.38 -63.66 22.14
N TRP A 569 -60.22 -63.01 23.29
CA TRP A 569 -60.69 -61.62 23.54
C TRP A 569 -59.80 -60.62 22.82
N TYR A 570 -58.69 -60.82 22.42
CA TYR A 570 -57.90 -59.73 21.82
C TYR A 570 -57.21 -60.22 20.54
N GLY A 571 -57.06 -61.72 20.28
CA GLY A 571 -56.55 -62.17 18.96
C GLY A 571 -55.76 -63.47 19.11
N ILE A 572 -55.49 -64.14 17.92
CA ILE A 572 -54.72 -65.39 17.91
C ILE A 572 -53.42 -65.17 17.13
N GLY A 573 -52.30 -65.41 17.82
CA GLY A 573 -51.01 -65.17 17.11
C GLY A 573 -50.28 -66.48 16.81
N PHE A 574 -49.61 -66.54 15.64
CA PHE A 574 -48.72 -67.65 15.29
C PHE A 574 -47.25 -67.22 15.45
N PHE A 575 -46.72 -67.82 16.54
CA PHE A 575 -45.37 -67.33 16.90
C PHE A 575 -44.31 -68.21 16.22
N ASN A 576 -43.53 -67.51 15.43
CA ASN A 576 -42.41 -68.24 14.79
C ASN A 576 -41.11 -68.08 15.59
N THR A 577 -40.69 -69.18 15.96
CA THR A 577 -39.54 -69.12 16.89
C THR A 577 -38.23 -69.23 16.12
N CYS A 578 -38.38 -69.09 14.76
CA CYS A 578 -37.16 -69.20 13.95
C CYS A 578 -36.51 -67.82 13.76
N THR A 579 -35.46 -67.43 14.04
CA THR A 579 -34.72 -66.14 14.10
C THR A 579 -33.87 -65.97 12.84
N THR A 580 -33.88 -66.95 12.06
CA THR A 580 -32.92 -66.82 10.94
C THR A 580 -33.65 -66.32 9.70
N SER A 581 -34.66 -66.33 9.45
CA SER A 581 -35.39 -65.63 8.38
C SER A 581 -35.82 -64.23 8.81
N GLY A 582 -35.39 -63.36 10.09
CA GLY A 582 -35.89 -62.01 10.43
C GLY A 582 -37.41 -61.99 10.66
N LEU A 583 -38.01 -63.02 10.92
CA LEU A 583 -39.46 -63.01 11.19
C LEU A 583 -39.75 -63.66 12.53
N GLU A 584 -38.65 -63.79 13.44
CA GLU A 584 -38.77 -64.30 14.82
C GLU A 584 -39.69 -63.41 15.66
N GLY A 585 -40.71 -63.91 16.22
CA GLY A 585 -41.82 -63.31 16.97
C GLY A 585 -43.18 -63.70 16.34
N VAL A 586 -44.38 -63.21 16.85
CA VAL A 586 -45.69 -63.53 16.24
C VAL A 586 -45.68 -63.09 14.76
N THR A 587 -45.58 -64.03 14.03
CA THR A 587 -45.36 -63.72 12.61
C THR A 587 -46.69 -63.65 11.87
N GLY A 588 -47.73 -63.97 12.44
CA GLY A 588 -49.12 -63.77 11.96
C GLY A 588 -50.09 -63.67 13.14
N TYR A 589 -50.80 -62.57 13.16
CA TYR A 589 -51.69 -62.28 14.30
C TYR A 589 -53.07 -61.90 13.77
N ILE A 590 -53.99 -62.67 14.23
CA ILE A 590 -55.37 -62.27 13.90
C ILE A 590 -56.04 -61.67 15.14
N ASN A 591 -56.33 -60.37 14.97
CA ASN A 591 -57.08 -59.75 16.09
C ASN A 591 -58.59 -60.04 15.98
N THR A 592 -59.03 -60.84 16.84
CA THR A 592 -60.42 -61.32 16.73
C THR A 592 -61.40 -60.26 17.26
N ARG A 593 -60.91 -59.18 17.95
CA ARG A 593 -61.77 -58.07 18.39
C ARG A 593 -61.95 -57.03 17.28
N SER A 594 -61.04 -56.71 16.52
CA SER A 594 -61.14 -55.61 15.53
C SER A 594 -61.15 -56.17 14.12
N GLY A 595 -60.93 -57.55 13.99
CA GLY A 595 -61.00 -58.27 12.70
C GLY A 595 -59.77 -58.03 11.84
N ASP A 596 -58.61 -57.57 12.37
CA ASP A 596 -57.39 -57.27 11.60
C ASP A 596 -56.49 -58.51 11.55
N LEU A 597 -55.90 -58.79 10.25
CA LEU A 597 -54.85 -59.82 10.13
C LEU A 597 -53.49 -59.14 9.92
N GLN A 598 -52.55 -59.48 10.98
CA GLN A 598 -51.23 -58.84 10.93
C GLN A 598 -50.15 -59.93 10.79
N MET A 599 -49.32 -59.73 9.66
CA MET A 599 -48.27 -60.77 9.52
C MET A 599 -46.90 -60.11 9.38
N LYS A 600 -45.94 -60.59 10.09
CA LYS A 600 -44.58 -60.01 10.07
C LYS A 600 -43.79 -60.52 8.87
N GLY A 601 -44.36 -61.48 8.14
CA GLY A 601 -43.67 -61.89 6.89
C GLY A 601 -44.55 -61.67 5.67
N ARG A 602 -44.53 -62.57 4.64
CA ARG A 602 -45.25 -62.40 3.35
C ARG A 602 -46.62 -63.09 3.43
N VAL A 603 -47.67 -62.36 2.78
CA VAL A 603 -48.96 -63.04 2.56
C VAL A 603 -49.04 -63.48 1.09
N LEU A 604 -49.00 -64.89 0.76
CA LEU A 604 -48.99 -65.37 -0.64
C LEU A 604 -50.42 -65.79 -1.05
N ALA A 605 -51.07 -65.03 -1.96
CA ALA A 605 -52.42 -65.39 -2.47
C ALA A 605 -52.29 -66.01 -3.87
N ASP A 606 -52.65 -67.22 -4.08
CA ASP A 606 -52.45 -67.97 -5.34
C ASP A 606 -53.11 -67.25 -6.53
N THR A 607 -54.11 -66.37 -6.40
CA THR A 607 -54.62 -65.72 -7.63
C THR A 607 -54.76 -64.21 -7.39
N GLN A 608 -55.44 -63.52 -6.47
CA GLN A 608 -55.47 -62.06 -6.29
C GLN A 608 -55.83 -61.73 -4.83
N VAL A 609 -55.13 -60.67 -4.41
CA VAL A 609 -55.65 -60.14 -3.12
C VAL A 609 -56.69 -59.06 -3.41
N ILE A 610 -58.09 -59.31 -2.96
CA ILE A 610 -59.19 -58.38 -3.27
C ILE A 610 -59.63 -57.68 -1.98
N GLU A 611 -59.45 -56.34 -2.03
CA GLU A 611 -60.03 -55.62 -0.88
C GLU A 611 -61.33 -54.91 -1.29
N ALA A 612 -62.55 -55.34 -0.72
CA ALA A 612 -63.91 -54.79 -0.95
C ALA A 612 -64.31 -54.92 -2.43
N GLY A 613 -63.96 -56.01 -2.96
CA GLY A 613 -64.39 -56.36 -4.33
C GLY A 613 -63.46 -55.76 -5.41
N LYS A 614 -62.35 -55.10 -4.93
CA LYS A 614 -61.44 -54.44 -5.89
C LYS A 614 -60.02 -54.96 -5.70
N ARG A 615 -59.26 -54.95 -6.87
CA ARG A 615 -57.97 -55.67 -6.90
C ARG A 615 -56.86 -54.77 -6.32
N VAL A 616 -55.82 -55.32 -5.50
CA VAL A 616 -54.75 -54.55 -4.83
C VAL A 616 -53.43 -54.78 -5.60
N TYR A 617 -52.62 -53.65 -6.01
CA TYR A 617 -51.45 -53.78 -6.91
C TYR A 617 -50.16 -53.70 -6.10
N SER A 618 -48.85 -54.43 -6.65
CA SER A 618 -47.50 -54.41 -6.04
C SER A 618 -46.42 -54.31 -7.12
N PRO A 619 -45.13 -54.06 -6.80
CA PRO A 619 -44.01 -53.85 -7.74
C PRO A 619 -43.79 -55.06 -8.65
N ASN A 620 -44.18 -56.27 -8.33
CA ASN A 620 -44.08 -57.44 -9.23
C ASN A 620 -45.44 -57.79 -9.84
N ASN A 621 -46.55 -56.98 -9.50
CA ASN A 621 -47.91 -56.96 -10.07
C ASN A 621 -48.39 -55.51 -10.23
N LYS A 622 -47.66 -54.86 -11.26
CA LYS A 622 -47.77 -53.38 -11.36
C LYS A 622 -49.08 -53.01 -12.09
N PRO A 623 -49.70 -51.89 -11.58
CA PRO A 623 -50.92 -51.44 -12.25
C PRO A 623 -50.66 -51.09 -13.73
N THR A 624 -51.53 -51.55 -14.74
CA THR A 624 -51.41 -51.06 -16.14
C THR A 624 -51.75 -49.57 -16.23
N ALA A 625 -51.14 -48.77 -17.17
CA ALA A 625 -51.35 -47.32 -17.39
C ALA A 625 -52.84 -46.96 -17.41
N ALA A 626 -53.69 -47.93 -17.56
CA ALA A 626 -55.16 -47.71 -17.50
C ALA A 626 -55.67 -47.88 -16.07
N ASP A 627 -54.94 -48.59 -15.24
CA ASP A 627 -55.31 -48.94 -13.84
C ASP A 627 -54.91 -47.83 -12.86
N VAL A 628 -54.09 -46.78 -13.29
CA VAL A 628 -53.73 -45.72 -12.31
C VAL A 628 -53.97 -44.36 -12.97
N GLY A 629 -54.60 -44.30 -14.11
CA GLY A 629 -54.90 -43.04 -14.84
C GLY A 629 -53.63 -42.38 -15.39
N ALA A 630 -52.40 -43.16 -15.61
CA ALA A 630 -51.11 -42.56 -16.01
C ALA A 630 -50.94 -42.67 -17.54
N LEU A 631 -50.44 -41.57 -18.25
CA LEU A 631 -50.25 -41.34 -19.71
C LEU A 631 -49.19 -42.31 -20.25
N THR A 632 -49.34 -43.09 -21.29
CA THR A 632 -48.37 -43.98 -21.97
C THR A 632 -47.10 -43.23 -22.38
N ASP A 633 -45.87 -43.87 -22.43
CA ASP A 633 -44.53 -43.32 -22.78
C ASP A 633 -44.62 -42.42 -24.03
N ALA A 634 -45.59 -42.57 -24.87
CA ALA A 634 -45.82 -41.69 -26.04
C ALA A 634 -46.65 -40.46 -25.65
N GLN A 635 -47.45 -40.53 -24.56
CA GLN A 635 -48.32 -39.45 -24.04
C GLN A 635 -47.61 -38.64 -22.95
N ALA A 636 -46.53 -39.08 -22.23
CA ALA A 636 -45.66 -38.45 -21.22
C ALA A 636 -44.46 -37.78 -21.90
N ALA A 637 -43.96 -38.18 -23.13
CA ALA A 637 -42.95 -37.51 -23.96
C ALA A 637 -43.53 -36.28 -24.67
N GLN A 638 -44.91 -36.08 -24.71
CA GLN A 638 -45.55 -34.88 -25.30
C GLN A 638 -46.00 -33.90 -24.22
N LYS A 639 -46.03 -34.35 -22.84
CA LYS A 639 -46.55 -33.49 -21.75
C LYS A 639 -45.40 -33.01 -20.85
N TYR A 640 -44.09 -33.54 -20.81
CA TYR A 640 -43.04 -33.13 -19.85
C TYR A 640 -41.70 -33.04 -20.59
N ALA A 641 -41.54 -32.90 -21.82
CA ALA A 641 -40.33 -32.43 -22.56
C ALA A 641 -39.93 -31.03 -22.13
N LEU A 642 -40.29 -30.52 -20.84
CA LEU A 642 -39.73 -29.20 -20.45
C LEU A 642 -39.40 -29.23 -18.96
N ARG A 643 -38.91 -30.40 -18.27
CA ARG A 643 -38.32 -30.00 -16.96
C ARG A 643 -37.17 -30.94 -16.61
N SER A 644 -36.12 -31.12 -17.40
CA SER A 644 -34.74 -31.36 -16.92
C SER A 644 -34.01 -30.03 -16.65
N ILE A 645 -34.39 -29.36 -15.60
CA ILE A 645 -33.62 -28.11 -15.32
C ILE A 645 -32.12 -28.47 -15.26
N LYS A 646 -31.59 -28.39 -16.33
CA LYS A 646 -30.13 -28.44 -16.55
C LYS A 646 -29.51 -27.07 -16.22
N VAL A 647 -28.52 -26.97 -15.25
CA VAL A 647 -27.65 -25.77 -15.18
C VAL A 647 -26.45 -25.97 -16.12
N ASN A 648 -26.58 -25.39 -17.44
CA ASN A 648 -25.58 -25.46 -18.53
C ASN A 648 -25.43 -26.88 -19.06
N GLY A 649 -26.45 -27.67 -19.24
CA GLY A 649 -26.41 -28.92 -20.03
C GLY A 649 -26.19 -30.15 -19.12
N LYS A 650 -26.15 -29.87 -17.70
CA LYS A 650 -25.97 -31.05 -16.82
C LYS A 650 -27.20 -31.21 -15.90
N PRO A 651 -27.66 -32.43 -15.71
CA PRO A 651 -28.91 -32.72 -14.98
C PRO A 651 -28.74 -32.58 -13.46
N LEU A 652 -29.48 -31.77 -12.73
CA LEU A 652 -29.43 -31.49 -11.28
C LEU A 652 -30.00 -32.68 -10.50
N SER A 653 -29.44 -33.83 -10.46
CA SER A 653 -29.92 -35.04 -9.75
C SER A 653 -29.05 -35.31 -8.53
N GLY A 654 -28.03 -34.26 -8.05
CA GLY A 654 -27.19 -34.23 -6.84
C GLY A 654 -26.30 -32.98 -6.84
N ASP A 655 -25.11 -32.79 -5.53
CA ASP A 655 -24.19 -31.63 -5.51
C ASP A 655 -23.54 -31.41 -6.87
N VAL A 656 -23.79 -30.28 -7.45
CA VAL A 656 -23.32 -29.97 -8.81
C VAL A 656 -22.14 -29.00 -8.72
N ASN A 657 -20.87 -29.40 -9.06
CA ASN A 657 -19.68 -28.52 -9.15
C ASN A 657 -19.79 -27.58 -10.36
N LEU A 658 -20.20 -26.39 -10.15
CA LEU A 658 -20.40 -25.41 -11.22
C LEU A 658 -19.10 -24.62 -11.44
N VAL A 659 -18.59 -24.61 -12.72
CA VAL A 659 -17.44 -23.75 -13.10
C VAL A 659 -17.95 -22.40 -13.62
N ALA A 660 -17.35 -21.26 -13.29
CA ALA A 660 -17.65 -19.84 -13.52
C ALA A 660 -18.41 -19.64 -14.85
N GLY A 661 -18.27 -20.51 -15.81
CA GLY A 661 -18.99 -20.47 -17.10
C GLY A 661 -20.42 -21.00 -16.98
N ASP A 662 -20.68 -21.73 -16.00
CA ASP A 662 -21.99 -22.38 -15.77
C ASP A 662 -22.97 -21.45 -15.05
N ILE A 663 -22.65 -20.24 -14.52
CA ILE A 663 -23.58 -19.32 -13.83
C ILE A 663 -23.40 -17.91 -14.41
N ASN A 664 -22.86 -17.78 -15.60
CA ASN A 664 -22.57 -16.44 -16.18
C ASN A 664 -21.62 -15.63 -15.29
N ALA A 665 -20.88 -16.37 -14.45
CA ALA A 665 -19.84 -15.74 -13.60
C ALA A 665 -18.49 -15.76 -14.35
N TYR A 666 -17.93 -14.67 -14.58
CA TYR A 666 -16.67 -14.53 -15.33
C TYR A 666 -15.56 -15.42 -14.73
N THR A 667 -14.99 -16.32 -15.49
CA THR A 667 -13.79 -17.10 -15.07
C THR A 667 -12.66 -16.17 -14.64
N LYS A 668 -11.91 -16.55 -13.54
CA LYS A 668 -10.75 -15.72 -13.17
C LYS A 668 -10.04 -15.14 -14.40
N THR A 669 -9.97 -15.79 -15.48
CA THR A 669 -9.37 -15.32 -16.74
C THR A 669 -10.26 -14.27 -17.42
N GLU A 670 -11.54 -14.36 -17.37
CA GLU A 670 -12.53 -13.38 -17.91
C GLU A 670 -12.73 -12.20 -16.96
N SER A 671 -12.73 -12.40 -15.63
CA SER A 671 -12.73 -11.31 -14.63
C SER A 671 -11.39 -10.55 -14.69
N ASP A 672 -10.35 -11.11 -15.00
CA ASP A 672 -9.00 -10.51 -15.12
C ASP A 672 -8.88 -9.71 -16.42
N GLY A 673 -9.72 -9.91 -17.42
CA GLY A 673 -9.80 -9.16 -18.70
C GLY A 673 -10.80 -8.00 -18.61
N ARG A 674 -11.63 -7.88 -17.58
CA ARG A 674 -12.74 -6.88 -17.53
C ARG A 674 -12.54 -5.94 -16.34
N TYR A 675 -11.65 -6.05 -15.36
CA TYR A 675 -11.44 -5.11 -14.22
C TYR A 675 -9.93 -4.96 -13.98
N VAL A 676 -9.32 -3.86 -14.49
CA VAL A 676 -8.00 -3.25 -14.29
C VAL A 676 -7.44 -3.61 -12.90
N LYS A 677 -6.61 -4.69 -12.74
CA LYS A 677 -5.80 -5.37 -11.71
C LYS A 677 -4.82 -4.39 -11.06
N GLN A 678 -4.78 -3.98 -9.79
CA GLN A 678 -3.92 -3.38 -8.75
C GLN A 678 -2.97 -4.44 -8.18
N SER A 679 -1.72 -4.32 -8.58
CA SER A 679 -0.39 -4.29 -7.94
C SER A 679 0.44 -5.49 -8.45
N GLY A 680 1.39 -5.07 -9.37
CA GLY A 680 2.51 -5.97 -9.76
C GLY A 680 2.25 -6.61 -11.12
N ASP A 681 1.42 -5.93 -12.10
CA ASP A 681 1.48 -6.43 -13.50
C ASP A 681 1.97 -5.32 -14.42
N ASN A 682 2.97 -5.54 -15.42
CA ASN A 682 3.45 -4.78 -16.60
C ASN A 682 2.35 -4.71 -17.67
N ILE A 683 1.48 -3.59 -17.61
CA ILE A 683 0.44 -3.33 -18.64
C ILE A 683 1.11 -2.68 -19.85
N ASN A 684 1.50 -3.34 -20.94
CA ASN A 684 2.18 -2.98 -22.21
C ASN A 684 1.27 -2.15 -23.12
N TRP A 685 -0.02 -1.66 -22.80
CA TRP A 685 -0.67 -0.74 -23.76
C TRP A 685 -1.92 -0.14 -23.11
N LEU A 686 -1.85 0.58 -22.00
CA LEU A 686 -3.10 1.25 -21.54
C LEU A 686 -3.51 2.34 -22.53
N THR A 687 -4.72 2.08 -23.36
CA THR A 687 -5.50 3.10 -24.07
C THR A 687 -6.71 3.53 -23.22
N VAL A 688 -6.67 4.86 -22.59
CA VAL A 688 -7.83 5.46 -21.87
C VAL A 688 -8.77 6.08 -22.90
N LYS A 689 -9.91 5.34 -23.31
CA LYS A 689 -10.94 5.97 -24.17
C LYS A 689 -12.03 6.60 -23.30
N GLY A 690 -11.83 8.02 -22.99
CA GLY A 690 -12.67 9.04 -22.33
C GLY A 690 -11.90 9.72 -21.19
N ALA A 691 -12.55 11.05 -20.56
CA ALA A 691 -11.92 12.09 -19.73
C ALA A 691 -11.27 11.48 -18.48
N GLY A 692 -10.06 10.99 -18.50
CA GLY A 692 -9.23 10.41 -17.42
C GLY A 692 -8.82 11.48 -16.40
N THR A 693 -9.43 11.38 -15.09
CA THR A 693 -8.94 12.27 -14.01
C THR A 693 -8.03 11.44 -13.08
N PHE A 694 -6.66 11.94 -12.89
CA PHE A 694 -5.71 11.53 -11.82
C PHE A 694 -6.00 12.30 -10.53
N GLN A 695 -6.61 11.61 -9.52
CA GLN A 695 -6.99 12.34 -8.28
C GLN A 695 -5.91 12.14 -7.21
N GLY A 696 -5.64 13.21 -6.52
CA GLY A 696 -5.32 14.15 -5.42
C GLY A 696 -4.17 13.64 -4.55
N LEU A 697 -3.12 12.71 -5.13
CA LEU A 697 -1.72 12.46 -4.68
C LEU A 697 -0.97 11.72 -5.78
N ASP A 698 -1.23 11.83 -7.06
CA ASP A 698 -0.82 10.91 -8.15
C ASP A 698 0.49 11.41 -8.79
N TYR A 699 1.72 10.69 -8.63
CA TYR A 699 2.97 10.80 -9.42
C TYR A 699 3.20 9.52 -10.21
N ILE A 700 3.56 9.67 -11.55
CA ILE A 700 4.03 8.50 -12.35
C ILE A 700 5.50 8.20 -11.98
N ASN A 701 5.77 7.05 -11.15
CA ASN A 701 7.14 6.60 -10.80
C ASN A 701 7.66 5.62 -11.85
N LYS A 702 8.61 6.13 -12.67
CA LYS A 702 9.18 5.26 -13.72
C LYS A 702 10.58 4.79 -13.29
N SER A 703 10.77 3.44 -13.07
CA SER A 703 12.04 2.92 -12.50
C SER A 703 12.88 2.27 -13.60
N GLY A 704 12.33 2.18 -14.86
CA GLY A 704 13.09 1.54 -15.97
C GLY A 704 14.02 2.55 -16.67
N ILE A 705 15.34 2.16 -16.89
CA ILE A 705 16.34 3.04 -17.52
C ILE A 705 16.81 2.39 -18.82
N ASN A 706 16.72 3.18 -19.85
CA ASN A 706 17.38 2.76 -21.11
C ASN A 706 18.87 3.15 -21.11
N THR A 707 19.67 2.09 -21.11
CA THR A 707 21.12 2.38 -21.05
C THR A 707 21.76 2.02 -22.40
N TYR A 708 22.52 2.97 -22.91
CA TYR A 708 23.26 2.68 -24.15
C TYR A 708 24.56 3.49 -24.15
N SER A 709 25.59 2.95 -24.89
CA SER A 709 26.90 3.64 -24.99
C SER A 709 27.19 4.01 -26.45
N ASN A 710 27.68 5.20 -26.68
CA ASN A 710 28.18 5.59 -28.01
C ASN A 710 29.50 6.35 -27.85
N ALA A 711 30.01 6.93 -28.95
CA ALA A 711 31.34 7.60 -28.98
C ALA A 711 31.43 8.70 -27.92
N GLU A 712 30.28 9.16 -27.38
CA GLU A 712 30.27 10.30 -26.43
C GLU A 712 30.25 9.81 -24.98
N GLY A 713 30.10 8.42 -24.76
CA GLY A 713 30.13 7.85 -23.39
C GLY A 713 28.87 7.05 -23.09
N SER A 714 28.74 6.65 -21.80
CA SER A 714 27.58 5.84 -21.36
C SER A 714 26.37 6.74 -21.03
N HIS A 715 25.13 6.27 -21.49
CA HIS A 715 23.92 7.09 -21.34
C HIS A 715 22.86 6.30 -20.56
N ARG A 716 22.22 7.10 -19.65
CA ARG A 716 21.02 6.55 -19.00
C ARG A 716 19.82 7.48 -19.23
N GLN A 717 18.70 6.80 -19.78
CA GLN A 717 17.55 7.67 -20.05
C GLN A 717 16.27 7.04 -19.48
N VAL A 718 15.48 7.98 -18.86
CA VAL A 718 14.12 7.57 -18.47
C VAL A 718 13.10 8.34 -19.31
N ASN A 719 12.25 7.52 -20.05
CA ASN A 719 11.24 8.19 -20.89
C ASN A 719 9.95 8.45 -20.08
N ALA A 720 9.57 9.69 -20.00
CA ALA A 720 8.42 10.05 -19.11
C ALA A 720 7.12 10.00 -19.93
N LEU A 721 6.81 10.83 -20.89
CA LEU A 721 5.53 10.85 -21.61
C LEU A 721 5.80 11.06 -23.11
N ARG A 722 5.22 10.12 -23.91
CA ARG A 722 5.34 10.32 -25.38
C ARG A 722 3.94 10.56 -25.97
N LEU A 723 3.75 11.68 -26.69
CA LEU A 723 2.52 11.94 -27.46
C LEU A 723 2.76 11.72 -28.95
N LYS A 724 2.07 10.64 -29.44
CA LYS A 724 2.31 10.32 -30.87
C LYS A 724 1.07 10.71 -31.69
N GLY A 725 1.27 11.56 -32.56
CA GLY A 725 0.17 11.92 -33.48
C GLY A 725 0.26 11.11 -34.78
N GLU A 726 -0.84 11.21 -35.67
CA GLU A 726 -0.88 10.52 -37.00
C GLU A 726 0.36 10.84 -37.83
N GLY A 727 1.04 9.69 -38.39
CA GLY A 727 2.30 9.81 -39.17
C GLY A 727 3.52 9.84 -38.25
N ASN A 728 4.58 10.82 -38.56
CA ASN A 728 5.85 10.85 -37.78
C ASN A 728 5.84 11.99 -36.77
N LEU A 729 4.55 12.48 -36.38
CA LEU A 729 4.47 13.57 -35.37
C LEU A 729 4.66 12.98 -33.96
N VAL A 730 5.75 13.56 -33.31
CA VAL A 730 5.95 13.05 -31.94
C VAL A 730 6.41 14.18 -31.04
N ALA A 731 5.86 14.13 -29.75
CA ALA A 731 6.44 14.94 -28.67
C ALA A 731 6.71 14.05 -27.45
N GLU A 732 8.00 14.29 -27.01
CA GLU A 732 8.35 13.42 -25.89
C GLU A 732 9.06 14.19 -24.78
N LEU A 733 8.66 13.77 -23.50
CA LEU A 733 9.38 14.31 -22.33
C LEU A 733 10.23 13.19 -21.72
N TYR A 734 11.64 13.55 -21.49
CA TYR A 734 12.48 12.49 -20.93
C TYR A 734 13.56 13.10 -20.03
N HIS A 735 14.05 12.22 -19.11
CA HIS A 735 15.26 12.56 -18.33
C HIS A 735 16.46 11.74 -18.82
N HIS A 736 17.50 12.47 -19.11
CA HIS A 736 18.64 11.81 -19.76
C HIS A 736 19.92 12.15 -18.98
N GLU A 737 20.79 11.09 -18.86
CA GLU A 737 22.09 11.32 -18.18
C GLU A 737 23.22 10.77 -19.05
N LEU A 738 24.12 11.62 -19.39
CA LEU A 738 25.45 11.14 -19.83
C LEU A 738 26.36 10.89 -18.63
N VAL A 739 26.55 9.70 -18.37
CA VAL A 739 27.10 9.28 -17.06
C VAL A 739 28.45 9.96 -16.84
N GLY A 740 28.43 10.75 -15.60
CA GLY A 740 29.71 11.36 -15.16
C GLY A 740 29.90 12.76 -15.77
N LYS A 741 28.97 13.18 -16.68
CA LYS A 741 29.21 14.53 -17.26
C LYS A 741 28.05 15.46 -16.92
N TYR A 742 26.80 15.17 -17.44
CA TYR A 742 25.65 16.00 -17.04
C TYR A 742 24.37 15.19 -17.18
N HIS A 743 23.28 15.67 -16.53
CA HIS A 743 21.93 15.11 -16.78
C HIS A 743 20.94 16.23 -17.12
N ASN A 744 19.94 15.82 -17.84
CA ASN A 744 19.06 16.92 -18.29
C ASN A 744 17.61 16.43 -18.33
N LEU A 745 16.77 17.42 -18.02
CA LEU A 745 15.37 17.21 -18.46
C LEU A 745 15.19 17.64 -19.91
N GLY A 746 14.76 16.64 -20.82
CA GLY A 746 14.72 16.96 -22.26
C GLY A 746 13.30 16.85 -22.83
N ILE A 747 13.04 17.74 -23.76
CA ILE A 747 11.80 17.66 -24.56
C ILE A 747 12.20 17.43 -26.03
N HIS A 748 11.56 16.36 -26.60
CA HIS A 748 11.82 16.09 -28.03
C HIS A 748 10.54 16.27 -28.85
N VAL A 749 10.67 17.07 -29.93
CA VAL A 749 9.51 17.21 -30.85
C VAL A 749 9.98 16.86 -32.26
N GLY A 750 9.20 15.92 -32.79
CA GLY A 750 9.67 15.49 -34.13
C GLY A 750 8.51 15.38 -35.11
N ASN A 751 8.81 15.68 -36.38
CA ASN A 751 7.91 15.46 -37.54
C ASN A 751 8.74 15.02 -38.74
N GLY A 752 8.79 13.63 -39.03
CA GLY A 752 9.61 13.10 -40.15
C GLY A 752 11.09 13.28 -39.86
N ASN A 753 11.95 14.12 -40.82
CA ASN A 753 13.41 14.30 -40.60
C ASN A 753 13.69 15.62 -39.87
N ASP A 754 12.66 16.26 -39.34
CA ASP A 754 12.84 17.54 -38.61
C ASP A 754 12.65 17.30 -37.10
N HIS A 755 13.79 17.43 -36.37
CA HIS A 755 13.74 17.11 -34.92
C HIS A 755 14.25 18.30 -34.11
N GLY A 756 13.51 18.59 -33.08
CA GLY A 756 13.98 19.62 -32.14
C GLY A 756 14.18 19.01 -30.74
N TRP A 757 15.49 19.31 -30.19
CA TRP A 757 15.75 18.87 -28.81
C TRP A 757 15.98 20.08 -27.89
N TYR A 758 15.17 20.13 -26.85
CA TYR A 758 15.29 21.24 -25.88
C TYR A 758 15.67 20.66 -24.51
N GLU A 759 16.85 21.18 -24.01
CA GLU A 759 17.38 20.53 -22.79
C GLU A 759 17.64 21.57 -21.70
N LEU A 760 17.18 21.14 -20.52
CA LEU A 760 17.61 21.87 -19.31
C LEU A 760 18.63 21.02 -18.55
N ARG A 761 19.83 21.49 -18.54
CA ARG A 761 20.89 20.62 -18.02
C ARG A 761 21.15 20.94 -16.55
N GLY A 762 21.71 19.91 -15.80
CA GLY A 762 21.94 20.03 -14.34
C GLY A 762 23.07 21.02 -14.03
N ASN A 763 23.76 21.45 -15.09
CA ASN A 763 24.84 22.43 -14.82
C ASN A 763 24.39 23.86 -15.14
N GLY A 764 23.00 23.98 -15.39
CA GLY A 764 22.44 25.34 -15.52
C GLY A 764 22.37 25.78 -16.98
N GLU A 765 22.80 24.96 -17.92
CA GLU A 765 22.76 25.34 -19.36
C GLU A 765 21.39 25.02 -19.96
N LEU A 766 20.89 25.97 -20.82
CA LEU A 766 19.75 25.66 -21.71
C LEU A 766 20.27 25.40 -23.13
N LYS A 767 20.03 24.10 -23.57
CA LYS A 767 20.51 23.74 -24.94
C LYS A 767 19.33 23.52 -25.88
N VAL A 768 19.41 24.24 -27.00
CA VAL A 768 18.34 24.10 -28.02
C VAL A 768 18.99 23.80 -29.37
N ASN A 769 18.53 22.77 -30.03
CA ASN A 769 19.12 22.38 -31.33
C ASN A 769 18.36 23.04 -32.49
N GLY A 770 19.07 23.56 -33.53
CA GLY A 770 18.48 24.29 -34.68
C GLY A 770 19.55 25.15 -35.37
N THR A 771 19.55 25.10 -36.73
CA THR A 771 20.56 25.77 -37.58
C THR A 771 20.72 27.25 -37.19
N TRP A 772 19.62 27.90 -36.42
CA TRP A 772 19.71 29.31 -35.98
C TRP A 772 18.74 29.55 -34.83
N PRO A 773 19.16 29.13 -33.63
CA PRO A 773 18.21 29.24 -32.51
C PRO A 773 18.19 30.67 -31.91
N THR A 774 17.00 31.27 -31.79
CA THR A 774 16.92 32.63 -31.19
C THR A 774 16.19 32.54 -29.85
N LEU A 775 16.60 33.41 -28.83
CA LEU A 775 15.87 33.57 -27.57
C LEU A 775 14.99 34.83 -27.60
N HIS A 776 13.60 34.64 -27.53
CA HIS A 776 12.66 35.80 -27.58
C HIS A 776 12.30 36.23 -26.15
N LEU A 777 12.65 37.38 -25.66
CA LEU A 777 12.24 38.01 -24.39
C LEU A 777 11.33 39.21 -24.65
N GLY A 778 9.91 38.86 -24.76
CA GLY A 778 8.98 39.90 -25.28
C GLY A 778 9.24 40.21 -26.75
N GLU A 779 9.39 41.54 -27.06
CA GLU A 779 9.62 41.94 -28.47
C GLU A 779 11.12 41.95 -28.78
N THR A 780 11.98 41.57 -27.78
CA THR A 780 13.45 41.56 -28.01
C THR A 780 13.91 40.14 -28.36
N VAL A 781 14.76 40.06 -29.30
CA VAL A 781 15.23 38.73 -29.72
C VAL A 781 16.76 38.70 -29.64
N HIS A 782 17.26 37.63 -28.94
CA HIS A 782 18.71 37.37 -28.95
C HIS A 782 19.06 36.36 -30.04
N HIS A 783 19.94 36.79 -30.87
CA HIS A 783 20.29 35.94 -32.03
C HIS A 783 21.59 35.19 -31.74
N PRO A 784 21.86 34.04 -32.39
CA PRO A 784 23.02 33.19 -32.07
C PRO A 784 24.35 33.87 -32.45
N ASP A 785 24.36 34.89 -33.31
CA ASP A 785 25.61 35.58 -33.67
C ASP A 785 25.94 36.69 -32.67
N GLY A 786 25.05 36.71 -31.53
CA GLY A 786 25.37 37.71 -30.49
C GLY A 786 24.59 39.01 -30.68
N ASN A 787 23.88 39.15 -31.86
CA ASN A 787 23.07 40.37 -32.03
C ASN A 787 21.80 40.34 -31.17
N ILE A 788 21.34 41.56 -30.94
CA ILE A 788 20.05 41.68 -30.23
C ILE A 788 19.13 42.61 -31.03
N SER A 789 17.87 42.05 -31.30
CA SER A 789 16.96 42.95 -32.02
C SER A 789 15.69 43.24 -31.20
N GLY A 790 15.18 44.44 -31.37
CA GLY A 790 13.98 44.83 -30.59
C GLY A 790 13.65 46.30 -30.81
N THR A 791 12.40 46.64 -30.29
CA THR A 791 11.86 48.01 -30.52
C THR A 791 12.78 49.08 -29.91
N ALA A 792 13.48 48.64 -28.84
CA ALA A 792 14.36 49.64 -28.21
C ALA A 792 15.48 50.07 -29.17
N TRP A 793 15.82 49.18 -30.16
CA TRP A 793 16.92 49.54 -31.09
C TRP A 793 16.37 49.79 -32.50
N GLY A 794 14.94 49.86 -32.73
CA GLY A 794 14.38 50.07 -34.08
C GLY A 794 14.87 49.00 -35.07
N GLY A 795 15.15 47.76 -34.53
CA GLY A 795 15.68 46.62 -35.33
C GLY A 795 16.92 46.02 -34.65
N TYR A 796 18.04 45.65 -35.31
CA TYR A 796 19.21 44.97 -34.72
C TYR A 796 20.09 45.97 -33.95
N LEU A 797 20.58 45.60 -32.82
CA LEU A 797 21.47 46.44 -31.99
C LEU A 797 22.71 46.84 -32.81
N SER A 798 23.25 45.91 -33.57
CA SER A 798 24.45 46.24 -34.36
C SER A 798 24.18 47.41 -35.33
N ASN A 799 23.01 47.43 -36.00
CA ASN A 799 22.67 48.59 -36.87
C ASN A 799 22.49 49.87 -36.05
N PHE A 800 21.84 49.69 -35.02
CA PHE A 800 21.63 50.87 -34.14
C PHE A 800 22.97 51.48 -33.74
N ILE A 801 23.93 50.63 -33.35
CA ILE A 801 25.24 51.16 -32.91
C ILE A 801 25.98 51.74 -34.12
N THR A 802 26.02 50.99 -35.21
CA THR A 802 26.71 51.49 -36.42
C THR A 802 26.08 52.79 -36.92
N ASN A 803 24.82 52.80 -36.95
CA ASN A 803 24.17 54.07 -37.39
C ASN A 803 24.41 55.20 -36.40
N GLY A 804 24.41 54.89 -35.09
CA GLY A 804 24.76 55.91 -34.06
C GLY A 804 26.20 56.39 -34.21
N LEU A 805 27.17 55.53 -34.56
CA LEU A 805 28.59 55.91 -34.71
C LEU A 805 28.82 56.58 -36.07
N ASN A 806 28.13 56.20 -37.12
CA ASN A 806 28.23 56.89 -38.42
C ASN A 806 27.69 58.33 -38.35
N GLY A 807 26.90 58.67 -37.41
CA GLY A 807 26.43 60.06 -37.20
C GLY A 807 27.45 60.92 -36.46
N ARG A 808 28.50 60.32 -35.80
CA ARG A 808 29.54 61.04 -35.02
C ARG A 808 30.80 61.21 -35.86
N VAL A 809 30.95 60.48 -36.99
CA VAL A 809 32.12 60.64 -37.89
C VAL A 809 31.63 61.17 -39.25
N ASP A 810 31.96 62.49 -39.55
CA ASP A 810 31.64 63.04 -40.89
C ASP A 810 32.56 62.42 -41.96
N TRP A 811 32.23 61.34 -42.39
CA TRP A 811 33.09 60.57 -43.32
C TRP A 811 33.34 61.35 -44.62
N ASN A 812 32.48 62.31 -44.97
CA ASN A 812 32.73 63.20 -46.13
C ASN A 812 33.82 64.23 -45.83
N ALA A 813 33.88 64.70 -44.59
CA ALA A 813 34.96 65.61 -44.13
C ALA A 813 36.30 64.86 -44.02
N PHE A 814 36.33 63.64 -43.64
CA PHE A 814 37.56 62.83 -43.56
C PHE A 814 38.06 62.46 -44.96
N ASN A 815 37.22 62.18 -45.93
CA ASN A 815 37.63 61.80 -47.31
C ASN A 815 37.93 63.02 -48.17
N SER A 816 37.52 64.29 -47.70
CA SER A 816 37.79 65.54 -48.47
C SER A 816 38.97 66.29 -47.88
N ARG A 817 39.77 65.75 -46.84
CA ARG A 817 40.85 66.41 -46.10
C ARG A 817 42.20 66.13 -46.79
N SER A 818 42.28 65.43 -48.00
CA SER A 818 43.57 65.20 -48.67
C SER A 818 43.41 65.39 -50.19
N HIS A 819 44.10 66.46 -50.66
CA HIS A 819 44.13 66.68 -52.13
C HIS A 819 45.44 66.15 -52.71
N VAL A 820 45.25 65.18 -53.61
CA VAL A 820 46.47 64.62 -54.26
C VAL A 820 46.45 64.99 -55.75
N ALA A 821 47.52 65.66 -56.25
CA ALA A 821 47.56 65.95 -57.71
C ALA A 821 48.99 65.79 -58.22
N GLY A 822 49.12 65.25 -59.47
CA GLY A 822 50.43 65.32 -60.16
C GLY A 822 50.81 63.97 -60.76
N THR A 823 52.02 63.90 -61.53
CA THR A 823 52.63 62.70 -62.16
C THR A 823 53.99 62.41 -61.49
N ARG A 824 54.56 61.38 -61.85
CA ARG A 824 55.88 60.98 -61.30
C ARG A 824 56.91 62.10 -61.43
N GLN A 825 56.73 63.01 -62.36
CA GLN A 825 57.76 64.06 -62.58
C GLN A 825 57.57 65.23 -61.61
N ALA A 826 56.31 65.21 -61.05
CA ALA A 826 56.04 66.24 -60.03
C ALA A 826 54.64 66.00 -59.42
N TRP A 827 54.65 65.74 -57.98
CA TRP A 827 53.35 65.53 -57.32
C TRP A 827 53.32 66.27 -55.98
N TRP A 828 51.95 66.40 -55.49
CA TRP A 828 51.90 67.02 -54.14
C TRP A 828 50.69 66.49 -53.40
N TYR A 829 50.87 66.52 -52.03
CA TYR A 829 49.81 66.17 -51.08
C TYR A 829 49.68 67.27 -50.01
N LYS A 830 48.26 67.69 -49.86
CA LYS A 830 48.08 68.71 -48.80
C LYS A 830 47.01 68.23 -47.80
N ASP A 831 47.47 68.38 -46.62
CA ASP A 831 46.47 68.16 -45.57
C ASP A 831 45.81 69.49 -45.14
N GLU A 832 44.45 69.62 -45.38
CA GLU A 832 43.79 70.94 -45.20
C GLU A 832 43.62 71.26 -43.71
N LEU A 833 43.77 70.20 -42.78
CA LEU A 833 43.60 70.48 -41.33
C LEU A 833 44.90 71.01 -40.72
N THR A 834 46.08 70.42 -41.20
CA THR A 834 47.33 70.87 -40.52
C THR A 834 48.07 71.88 -41.40
N GLY A 835 47.69 71.94 -42.71
CA GLY A 835 48.30 72.93 -43.65
C GLY A 835 49.65 72.41 -44.19
N PHE A 836 49.98 71.13 -43.85
CA PHE A 836 51.26 70.58 -44.32
C PHE A 836 51.13 70.12 -45.79
N ILE A 837 52.20 70.49 -46.42
CA ILE A 837 52.20 70.09 -47.84
C ILE A 837 53.43 69.22 -48.08
N PHE A 838 53.09 67.95 -48.68
CA PHE A 838 54.21 67.10 -49.15
C PHE A 838 54.23 67.08 -50.68
N GLN A 839 55.54 67.25 -51.09
CA GLN A 839 55.57 67.22 -52.57
C GLN A 839 56.92 66.66 -53.03
N GLY A 840 56.86 66.09 -54.23
CA GLY A 840 58.10 65.42 -54.69
C GLY A 840 58.07 65.22 -56.21
N GLY A 841 59.25 64.89 -56.68
CA GLY A 841 59.33 64.65 -58.13
C GLY A 841 60.77 64.31 -58.54
N VAL A 842 60.90 64.28 -59.90
CA VAL A 842 62.24 63.88 -60.39
C VAL A 842 62.90 65.09 -61.07
N VAL A 843 64.20 65.29 -60.84
CA VAL A 843 64.89 66.38 -61.57
C VAL A 843 66.09 65.75 -62.30
N ASN A 844 66.18 66.18 -63.61
CA ASN A 844 67.35 65.75 -64.40
C ASN A 844 68.44 66.83 -64.42
N ARG A 845 69.64 66.33 -64.52
CA ARG A 845 70.73 67.33 -64.43
C ARG A 845 70.69 68.24 -65.65
N GLY A 846 70.91 69.53 -65.39
CA GLY A 846 70.95 70.51 -66.50
C GLY A 846 72.41 70.84 -66.86
N GLU A 847 72.72 71.72 -67.83
CA GLU A 847 74.01 72.01 -68.51
C GLU A 847 75.01 72.62 -67.52
N GLY A 848 74.58 72.69 -66.08
CA GLY A 848 75.48 73.23 -65.05
C GLY A 848 75.27 72.49 -63.71
N TYR A 849 76.18 72.87 -62.70
CA TYR A 849 76.23 72.20 -61.38
C TYR A 849 74.93 72.44 -60.59
N LEU A 850 74.11 73.42 -60.93
CA LEU A 850 72.86 73.71 -60.20
C LEU A 850 71.68 73.66 -61.18
N THR A 851 70.68 72.84 -60.74
CA THR A 851 69.43 72.84 -61.51
C THR A 851 68.26 73.27 -60.61
N TRP A 852 67.45 74.32 -61.20
CA TRP A 852 66.34 74.82 -60.35
C TRP A 852 65.15 73.84 -60.43
N VAL A 853 64.66 73.52 -59.12
CA VAL A 853 63.42 72.71 -59.04
C VAL A 853 62.31 73.54 -58.37
N GLY A 854 61.23 73.67 -59.24
CA GLY A 854 60.09 74.42 -58.66
C GLY A 854 59.11 73.47 -57.95
N PHE A 855 58.61 73.98 -56.78
CA PHE A 855 57.56 73.14 -56.15
C PHE A 855 56.23 73.27 -56.91
N PRO A 856 55.62 72.10 -57.24
CA PRO A 856 54.32 72.13 -57.94
C PRO A 856 53.29 72.98 -57.20
N ARG A 857 53.44 72.97 -55.87
CA ARG A 857 52.63 73.92 -55.07
C ARG A 857 53.53 74.67 -54.08
N GLY A 858 53.51 76.00 -54.21
CA GLY A 858 54.36 76.79 -53.29
C GLY A 858 53.91 76.65 -51.83
N TYR A 859 54.90 76.57 -50.95
CA TYR A 859 54.47 76.56 -49.53
C TYR A 859 54.07 77.97 -49.06
N THR A 860 52.90 78.04 -48.44
CA THR A 860 52.33 79.35 -48.05
C THR A 860 53.24 80.05 -47.03
N GLN A 861 54.04 79.29 -46.19
CA GLN A 861 54.95 79.94 -45.20
C GLN A 861 56.40 79.57 -45.51
N ASP A 862 56.84 78.33 -45.30
CA ASP A 862 58.23 77.99 -45.64
C ASP A 862 58.35 76.48 -45.86
N CYS A 863 59.35 76.10 -46.68
CA CYS A 863 59.70 74.65 -46.78
C CYS A 863 60.77 74.30 -45.74
N PHE A 864 60.37 73.25 -44.89
CA PHE A 864 61.33 73.07 -43.77
C PHE A 864 62.27 71.90 -44.07
N GLY A 865 61.92 71.15 -45.31
CA GLY A 865 62.93 70.08 -45.53
C GLY A 865 62.79 69.53 -46.95
N VAL A 866 64.08 69.34 -47.52
CA VAL A 866 64.11 68.71 -48.86
C VAL A 866 65.08 67.53 -48.81
N GLN A 867 64.46 66.49 -49.35
CA GLN A 867 65.36 65.32 -49.48
C GLN A 867 65.59 64.98 -50.95
N LEU A 868 66.93 64.68 -51.15
CA LEU A 868 67.26 64.26 -52.52
C LEU A 868 67.85 62.86 -52.51
N THR A 869 67.29 62.14 -53.50
CA THR A 869 67.85 60.80 -53.61
C THR A 869 68.28 60.54 -55.07
N LEU A 870 69.50 60.02 -55.20
CA LEU A 870 70.01 59.82 -56.57
C LEU A 870 69.28 58.64 -57.23
N ALA A 871 68.77 58.88 -58.36
CA ALA A 871 67.96 57.84 -59.04
C ALA A 871 68.69 57.36 -60.29
N GLY A 872 69.70 58.05 -60.82
CA GLY A 872 70.44 57.61 -62.02
C GLY A 872 71.75 58.39 -62.15
N HIS A 873 73.01 57.67 -62.40
CA HIS A 873 74.32 58.35 -62.56
C HIS A 873 75.12 57.67 -63.68
N TRP A 874 76.06 58.38 -64.34
CA TRP A 874 77.03 57.74 -65.27
C TRP A 874 78.42 57.76 -64.65
N GLY A 875 78.80 56.55 -64.22
CA GLY A 875 80.12 56.38 -63.56
C GLY A 875 80.02 56.58 -62.04
N ASP A 876 81.27 56.61 -61.29
CA ASP A 876 81.23 56.70 -59.81
C ASP A 876 80.88 58.13 -59.36
N SER A 877 79.93 58.18 -58.46
CA SER A 877 79.52 59.47 -57.88
C SER A 877 80.70 60.18 -57.20
N ASN A 878 80.96 61.29 -57.57
CA ASN A 878 82.19 61.95 -57.04
C ASN A 878 81.81 63.17 -56.20
N MET A 879 80.44 63.25 -55.90
CA MET A 879 80.02 64.34 -54.98
C MET A 879 78.62 64.03 -54.45
N ASN A 880 78.38 64.65 -53.17
CA ASN A 880 77.03 64.46 -52.60
C ASN A 880 76.02 65.43 -53.24
N MET A 881 74.73 64.94 -53.44
CA MET A 881 73.67 65.85 -53.93
C MET A 881 73.15 66.72 -52.79
N GLU A 882 73.07 68.02 -53.18
CA GLU A 882 72.59 68.93 -52.11
C GLU A 882 71.46 69.82 -52.65
N ALA A 883 70.56 70.00 -51.69
CA ALA A 883 69.56 71.05 -52.02
C ALA A 883 70.04 72.40 -51.46
N GLN A 884 70.17 73.33 -52.44
CA GLN A 884 70.65 74.65 -51.97
C GLN A 884 69.65 75.76 -52.30
N SER A 885 69.81 76.87 -51.57
CA SER A 885 69.01 78.10 -51.79
C SER A 885 67.52 77.79 -51.75
N LEU A 886 67.08 77.01 -50.65
CA LEU A 886 65.66 76.62 -50.48
C LEU A 886 64.80 77.85 -50.19
N SER A 887 63.61 77.88 -50.98
CA SER A 887 62.60 78.94 -50.73
C SER A 887 61.19 78.31 -50.73
N ALA A 888 60.24 79.16 -50.47
CA ALA A 888 58.85 78.66 -50.41
C ALA A 888 58.36 78.23 -51.79
N GLY A 889 59.22 78.54 -52.80
CA GLY A 889 58.73 78.27 -54.17
C GLY A 889 59.60 77.22 -54.88
N GLY A 890 60.72 76.76 -54.13
CA GLY A 890 61.54 75.71 -54.77
C GLY A 890 62.98 75.76 -54.27
N PHE A 891 63.79 74.92 -54.83
CA PHE A 891 65.21 74.89 -54.41
C PHE A 891 66.09 74.57 -55.60
N ASN A 892 67.46 74.85 -55.40
CA ASN A 892 68.43 74.44 -56.44
C ASN A 892 69.07 73.09 -56.08
N ALA A 893 68.83 72.16 -57.07
CA ALA A 893 69.49 70.86 -56.83
C ALA A 893 70.92 70.88 -57.38
N ALA A 894 71.91 70.77 -56.43
CA ALA A 894 73.32 70.77 -56.86
C ALA A 894 73.76 69.34 -57.16
N LEU A 895 73.94 69.11 -58.46
CA LEU A 895 74.26 67.73 -58.88
C LEU A 895 75.61 67.72 -59.60
N GLY A 896 76.55 66.70 -59.15
CA GLY A 896 77.88 66.56 -59.84
C GLY A 896 77.74 66.05 -61.26
N ASP A 897 78.82 66.00 -62.02
CA ASP A 897 78.81 65.68 -63.48
C ASP A 897 78.32 64.26 -63.72
N ASN A 898 78.47 63.37 -62.66
CA ASN A 898 78.07 61.97 -62.92
C ASN A 898 76.65 61.69 -62.38
N GLU A 899 75.93 62.72 -61.73
CA GLU A 899 74.52 62.53 -61.26
C GLU A 899 73.55 63.10 -62.29
N ARG A 900 72.65 62.14 -62.89
CA ARG A 900 71.81 62.61 -64.03
C ARG A 900 70.36 62.80 -63.59
N VAL A 901 69.89 61.82 -62.67
CA VAL A 901 68.47 61.97 -62.31
C VAL A 901 68.35 61.84 -60.78
N VAL A 902 67.53 62.75 -60.22
CA VAL A 902 67.39 62.73 -58.75
C VAL A 902 65.89 62.84 -58.41
N PHE A 903 65.59 61.95 -57.35
CA PHE A 903 64.24 62.16 -56.79
C PHE A 903 64.30 63.16 -55.62
N TRP A 904 63.19 63.93 -55.72
CA TRP A 904 63.23 64.85 -54.57
C TRP A 904 61.87 64.83 -53.86
N TRP A 905 62.03 65.02 -52.58
CA TRP A 905 60.84 65.13 -51.72
C TRP A 905 60.99 66.33 -50.77
N ALA A 906 59.77 67.04 -50.74
CA ALA A 906 59.89 68.24 -49.89
C ALA A 906 58.63 68.36 -49.03
N VAL A 907 58.86 68.92 -47.84
CA VAL A 907 57.69 69.10 -46.95
C VAL A 907 57.72 70.52 -46.37
N GLY A 908 56.44 70.99 -46.29
CA GLY A 908 56.38 72.36 -45.72
C GLY A 908 54.92 72.78 -45.50
N VAL A 909 54.71 73.92 -44.97
CA VAL A 909 53.35 74.45 -44.73
C VAL A 909 53.24 75.81 -45.45
#